data_AF-A0A9D4M923-F1
#
_entry.id   AF-A0A9D4M923-F1
#
_cell.length_a   1.000
_cell.length_b   1.000
_cell.length_c   1.000
_cell.angle_alpha   90.00
_cell.angle_beta   90.00
_cell.angle_gamma   90.00
#
_symmetry.space_group_name_H-M   'P 1'
#
loop_
_entity.id
_entity.type
_entity.pdbx_description
1 polymer ?
#
loop_
_entity_poly.entity_id
_entity_poly.type
_entity_poly.pdbx_seq_one_letter_code
_entity_poly.pdbx_strand_id
1 'polypeptide(L)'
;MATIVDPLSYTHRYGDKPKYIILAGNDELFMPDDSRFYFDDLKGEIYFRMAPNMDHTLNPFENNTALGIRSFYISIMKNIPLPKMNWKLQMTSTGGKISLITEKRPAAVVCYHATTTDGKRKDFRLFRLNNDNVPALNQVIWHKADVNQTSALSWEVELLNPPVGWTAFFIQVTFAGLADSVLEFTTQTLIIPDTVLKKDIENSVDPDETPHNAACSPMSLNRTTFLIALSMRCILAYICVALLLPGGWTTPLDDYVYREDPTYKYDVIQTYPGEGYTMYIVNLTSQTWKPDLQSQPVWWHYMVVTVPDKILIKGAGFLFIGGGSNENDPPLPTDEDVKHTTIIAATTGTVAACLKMIPNQPIVFRDDPAQKKRAEDAIIAWTWKIFVDQKGADPEILLRMPMTKASIRALDTINNLTQSMIGETTDRFMVAGGSKRGWTTWTVGAVDKRVVAIAPIVMDLLNLQENLHHYYRSLGGWTYAFDDYYENNFTLNLDSPYIKDMAAIVDPISYTDRYVDKPKYIISAGGDQFFMPDDSRFYFDKLKGEKYFRMVPNTGHGLDPFELSVIFGIRAFYLSVMNNNTLPKMKWHLETTSAGGKISLVTEIQPATVVCYHATTSDGKRKDFRITRLDNSSQPVANPVPWYTADVKQTSALSWEVELPNPPVGWTAFFIQVTFAGLDDSVLEFTTQTLIIPNTYPFPDCHGAECRGTLV
;
A
#
# COMPACT_ATOMS: atom_id res chain seq x y z
N MET A 1 -8.48 15.33 -22.12
CA MET A 1 -9.79 15.05 -21.53
C MET A 1 -9.80 13.57 -21.19
N ALA A 2 -9.90 13.19 -19.92
CA ALA A 2 -10.23 11.80 -19.59
C ALA A 2 -11.63 11.54 -20.14
N THR A 3 -11.77 10.57 -21.04
CA THR A 3 -13.09 10.09 -21.46
C THR A 3 -13.73 9.41 -20.25
N ILE A 4 -14.55 10.16 -19.51
CA ILE A 4 -15.52 9.55 -18.60
C ILE A 4 -16.47 8.78 -19.50
N VAL A 5 -16.35 7.46 -19.50
CA VAL A 5 -17.26 6.60 -20.25
C VAL A 5 -18.45 6.32 -19.36
N ASP A 6 -19.63 6.73 -19.80
CA ASP A 6 -20.88 6.50 -19.08
C ASP A 6 -21.13 4.99 -18.94
N PRO A 7 -21.14 4.42 -17.72
CA PRO A 7 -21.41 3.01 -17.50
C PRO A 7 -22.76 2.55 -18.05
N LEU A 8 -23.77 3.43 -18.15
CA LEU A 8 -25.06 3.13 -18.77
C LEU A 8 -24.92 2.63 -20.21
N SER A 9 -23.92 3.12 -20.94
CA SER A 9 -23.64 2.70 -22.32
C SER A 9 -23.32 1.20 -22.45
N TYR A 10 -22.97 0.55 -21.34
CA TYR A 10 -22.67 -0.89 -21.25
C TYR A 10 -23.74 -1.72 -20.53
N THR A 11 -24.93 -1.17 -20.28
CA THR A 11 -26.05 -1.90 -19.63
C THR A 11 -26.34 -3.26 -20.26
N HIS A 12 -26.26 -3.35 -21.59
CA HIS A 12 -26.41 -4.61 -22.33
C HIS A 12 -25.36 -5.69 -21.97
N ARG A 13 -24.17 -5.30 -21.50
CA ARG A 13 -23.10 -6.23 -21.08
C ARG A 13 -23.24 -6.71 -19.64
N TYR A 14 -23.88 -5.92 -18.79
CA TYR A 14 -24.07 -6.31 -17.39
C TYR A 14 -25.17 -7.37 -17.24
N GLY A 15 -26.16 -7.39 -18.13
CA GLY A 15 -27.28 -8.33 -18.11
C GLY A 15 -28.00 -8.36 -16.76
N ASP A 16 -28.50 -9.53 -16.38
CA ASP A 16 -29.27 -9.76 -15.16
C ASP A 16 -28.41 -9.99 -13.91
N LYS A 17 -27.08 -9.76 -14.00
CA LYS A 17 -26.18 -9.91 -12.85
C LYS A 17 -26.61 -8.97 -11.72
N PRO A 18 -26.65 -9.45 -10.47
CA PRO A 18 -26.96 -8.58 -9.33
C PRO A 18 -25.87 -7.52 -9.17
N LYS A 19 -26.27 -6.28 -8.92
CA LYS A 19 -25.37 -5.11 -8.83
C LYS A 19 -25.46 -4.53 -7.43
N TYR A 20 -24.31 -4.20 -6.82
CA TYR A 20 -24.27 -3.42 -5.59
C TYR A 20 -23.52 -2.11 -5.85
N ILE A 21 -24.29 -1.02 -5.92
CA ILE A 21 -23.81 0.31 -6.28
C ILE A 21 -23.65 1.11 -5.00
N ILE A 22 -22.45 1.64 -4.78
CA ILE A 22 -22.10 2.39 -3.57
C ILE A 22 -21.60 3.77 -4.01
N LEU A 23 -22.22 4.81 -3.48
CA LEU A 23 -21.85 6.20 -3.71
C LEU A 23 -21.56 6.91 -2.39
N ALA A 24 -20.70 7.91 -2.42
CA ALA A 24 -20.39 8.73 -1.26
C ALA A 24 -21.39 9.90 -1.15
N GLY A 25 -21.91 10.16 0.04
CA GLY A 25 -22.89 11.22 0.29
C GLY A 25 -22.33 12.63 0.12
N ASN A 26 -21.01 12.79 0.20
CA ASN A 26 -20.33 14.08 0.04
C ASN A 26 -19.25 14.04 -1.06
N ASP A 27 -19.45 13.19 -2.06
CA ASP A 27 -18.56 12.99 -3.21
C ASP A 27 -18.21 14.30 -3.93
N GLU A 28 -16.94 14.48 -4.30
CA GLU A 28 -16.44 15.67 -5.00
C GLU A 28 -16.77 15.71 -6.50
N LEU A 29 -17.08 14.55 -7.10
CA LEU A 29 -17.28 14.33 -8.52
C LEU A 29 -18.76 14.09 -8.86
N PHE A 30 -19.51 13.42 -7.99
CA PHE A 30 -20.89 13.00 -8.23
C PHE A 30 -21.87 13.69 -7.28
N MET A 31 -23.05 14.07 -7.78
CA MET A 31 -24.11 14.60 -6.91
C MET A 31 -24.83 13.46 -6.18
N PRO A 32 -25.29 13.68 -4.93
CA PRO A 32 -25.99 12.64 -4.16
C PRO A 32 -27.26 12.09 -4.83
N ASP A 33 -27.86 12.85 -5.76
CA ASP A 33 -29.06 12.47 -6.52
C ASP A 33 -28.78 11.96 -7.93
N ASP A 34 -27.53 11.71 -8.33
CA ASP A 34 -27.18 11.26 -9.70
C ASP A 34 -27.83 9.93 -10.08
N SER A 35 -28.06 9.05 -9.10
CA SER A 35 -28.76 7.77 -9.30
C SER A 35 -30.14 7.92 -9.94
N ARG A 36 -30.81 9.07 -9.81
CA ARG A 36 -32.14 9.30 -10.42
C ARG A 36 -32.14 9.26 -11.95
N PHE A 37 -30.98 9.40 -12.58
CA PHE A 37 -30.87 9.46 -14.04
C PHE A 37 -30.60 8.09 -14.69
N TYR A 38 -30.28 7.08 -13.90
CA TYR A 38 -29.82 5.80 -14.44
C TYR A 38 -30.33 4.58 -13.69
N PHE A 39 -30.74 4.71 -12.43
CA PHE A 39 -31.07 3.57 -11.57
C PHE A 39 -32.15 2.68 -12.17
N ASP A 40 -33.24 3.28 -12.67
CA ASP A 40 -34.38 2.56 -13.24
C ASP A 40 -34.09 1.98 -14.64
N ASP A 41 -33.02 2.45 -15.31
CA ASP A 41 -32.59 1.94 -16.63
C ASP A 41 -31.67 0.71 -16.52
N LEU A 42 -31.23 0.35 -15.30
CA LEU A 42 -30.40 -0.82 -15.06
C LEU A 42 -31.24 -2.10 -15.08
N LYS A 43 -30.68 -3.17 -15.66
CA LYS A 43 -31.32 -4.51 -15.68
C LYS A 43 -30.91 -5.36 -14.49
N GLY A 44 -31.74 -6.35 -14.12
CA GLY A 44 -31.48 -7.30 -13.05
C GLY A 44 -31.72 -6.75 -11.64
N GLU A 45 -31.29 -7.50 -10.62
CA GLU A 45 -31.41 -7.06 -9.22
C GLU A 45 -30.37 -5.97 -8.90
N ILE A 46 -30.84 -4.85 -8.36
CA ILE A 46 -29.99 -3.69 -8.06
C ILE A 46 -30.09 -3.36 -6.58
N TYR A 47 -28.94 -3.32 -5.93
CA TYR A 47 -28.76 -2.92 -4.55
C TYR A 47 -27.99 -1.60 -4.55
N PHE A 48 -28.46 -0.64 -3.78
CA PHE A 48 -27.90 0.71 -3.73
C PHE A 48 -27.51 1.06 -2.30
N ARG A 49 -26.42 1.80 -2.15
CA ARG A 49 -26.00 2.39 -0.88
C ARG A 49 -25.41 3.78 -1.11
N MET A 50 -25.97 4.75 -0.42
CA MET A 50 -25.36 6.06 -0.21
C MET A 50 -24.65 6.06 1.15
N ALA A 51 -23.33 6.20 1.17
CA ALA A 51 -22.53 6.25 2.39
C ALA A 51 -22.45 7.70 2.92
N PRO A 52 -23.14 8.05 4.01
CA PRO A 52 -23.19 9.43 4.50
C PRO A 52 -21.83 9.88 5.04
N ASN A 53 -21.49 11.18 4.89
CA ASN A 53 -20.26 11.79 5.45
C ASN A 53 -18.95 11.25 4.86
N MET A 54 -19.00 10.73 3.64
CA MET A 54 -17.84 10.18 2.92
C MET A 54 -17.52 11.02 1.69
N ASP A 55 -16.22 11.17 1.42
CA ASP A 55 -15.70 11.73 0.16
C ASP A 55 -15.64 10.65 -0.94
N HIS A 56 -15.20 11.04 -2.14
CA HIS A 56 -15.09 10.15 -3.30
C HIS A 56 -14.21 8.90 -3.03
N THR A 57 -13.30 8.96 -2.06
CA THR A 57 -12.43 7.82 -1.73
C THR A 57 -13.17 6.69 -1.02
N LEU A 58 -14.39 6.95 -0.53
CA LEU A 58 -15.14 6.05 0.36
C LEU A 58 -14.23 5.55 1.49
N ASN A 59 -13.49 6.48 2.10
CA ASN A 59 -12.42 6.26 3.09
C ASN A 59 -12.53 4.91 3.83
N PRO A 60 -11.48 4.06 3.81
CA PRO A 60 -11.49 2.70 4.35
C PRO A 60 -11.84 2.56 5.84
N PHE A 61 -11.97 3.65 6.60
CA PHE A 61 -12.38 3.62 8.01
C PHE A 61 -13.88 3.40 8.25
N GLU A 62 -14.75 3.43 7.23
CA GLU A 62 -16.12 2.94 7.40
C GLU A 62 -16.18 1.41 7.21
N ASN A 63 -15.94 0.68 8.32
CA ASN A 63 -16.01 -0.78 8.35
C ASN A 63 -17.29 -1.33 7.69
N ASN A 64 -18.43 -0.64 7.79
CA ASN A 64 -19.70 -1.13 7.27
C ASN A 64 -19.77 -1.17 5.74
N THR A 65 -19.04 -0.31 5.02
CA THR A 65 -19.02 -0.35 3.55
C THR A 65 -18.28 -1.59 3.06
N ALA A 66 -17.08 -1.85 3.58
CA ALA A 66 -16.31 -3.06 3.28
C ALA A 66 -17.04 -4.35 3.74
N LEU A 67 -17.64 -4.34 4.94
CA LEU A 67 -18.45 -5.46 5.42
C LEU A 67 -19.68 -5.70 4.55
N GLY A 68 -20.36 -4.64 4.10
CA GLY A 68 -21.49 -4.74 3.18
C GLY A 68 -21.10 -5.38 1.86
N ILE A 69 -19.97 -4.97 1.26
CA ILE A 69 -19.43 -5.58 0.03
C ILE A 69 -19.12 -7.06 0.25
N ARG A 70 -18.45 -7.39 1.37
CA ARG A 70 -18.13 -8.78 1.73
C ARG A 70 -19.40 -9.63 1.84
N SER A 71 -20.42 -9.13 2.53
CA SER A 71 -21.67 -9.85 2.76
C SER A 71 -22.49 -10.01 1.49
N PHE A 72 -22.52 -8.98 0.64
CA PHE A 72 -23.09 -9.07 -0.70
C PHE A 72 -22.38 -10.15 -1.50
N TYR A 73 -21.04 -10.11 -1.58
CA TYR A 73 -20.23 -11.11 -2.29
C TYR A 73 -20.49 -12.53 -1.80
N ILE A 74 -20.43 -12.78 -0.49
CA ILE A 74 -20.69 -14.10 0.07
C ILE A 74 -22.11 -14.56 -0.24
N SER A 75 -23.10 -13.66 -0.18
CA SER A 75 -24.49 -14.00 -0.49
C SER A 75 -24.64 -14.46 -1.94
N ILE A 76 -24.03 -13.75 -2.89
CA ILE A 76 -24.00 -14.16 -4.30
C ILE A 76 -23.29 -15.50 -4.45
N MET A 77 -22.09 -15.65 -3.90
CA MET A 77 -21.27 -16.86 -4.07
C MET A 77 -21.88 -18.11 -3.42
N LYS A 78 -22.67 -17.94 -2.36
CA LYS A 78 -23.34 -19.04 -1.65
C LYS A 78 -24.82 -19.19 -2.04
N ASN A 79 -25.31 -18.47 -3.05
CA ASN A 79 -26.72 -18.44 -3.43
C ASN A 79 -27.67 -18.17 -2.25
N ILE A 80 -27.28 -17.27 -1.35
CA ILE A 80 -28.11 -16.85 -0.21
C ILE A 80 -28.98 -15.67 -0.66
N PRO A 81 -30.33 -15.75 -0.55
CA PRO A 81 -31.21 -14.67 -0.96
C PRO A 81 -30.94 -13.35 -0.23
N LEU A 82 -30.73 -12.29 -1.00
CA LEU A 82 -30.54 -10.94 -0.49
C LEU A 82 -31.89 -10.28 -0.14
N PRO A 83 -31.96 -9.40 0.89
CA PRO A 83 -33.18 -8.70 1.26
C PRO A 83 -33.73 -7.83 0.12
N LYS A 84 -35.02 -7.91 -0.20
CA LYS A 84 -35.66 -6.99 -1.15
C LYS A 84 -36.30 -5.80 -0.43
N MET A 85 -36.22 -4.64 -1.06
CA MET A 85 -36.87 -3.41 -0.61
C MET A 85 -37.37 -2.60 -1.80
N ASN A 86 -38.50 -1.94 -1.62
CA ASN A 86 -39.13 -1.05 -2.60
C ASN A 86 -39.36 0.30 -1.95
N TRP A 87 -39.15 1.38 -2.70
CA TRP A 87 -39.41 2.73 -2.20
C TRP A 87 -40.08 3.62 -3.25
N LYS A 88 -40.72 4.68 -2.78
CA LYS A 88 -41.35 5.72 -3.58
C LYS A 88 -40.81 7.08 -3.14
N LEU A 89 -40.34 7.88 -4.09
CA LEU A 89 -39.94 9.28 -3.87
C LEU A 89 -41.07 10.19 -4.34
N GLN A 90 -41.50 11.14 -3.52
CA GLN A 90 -42.60 12.05 -3.84
C GLN A 90 -42.27 13.48 -3.42
N MET A 91 -42.57 14.46 -4.27
CA MET A 91 -42.58 15.87 -3.86
C MET A 91 -43.92 16.20 -3.21
N THR A 92 -43.89 16.92 -2.09
CA THR A 92 -45.10 17.42 -1.43
C THR A 92 -45.21 18.93 -1.67
N SER A 93 -46.38 19.52 -1.41
CA SER A 93 -46.59 20.96 -1.61
C SER A 93 -45.64 21.82 -0.77
N THR A 94 -45.07 21.26 0.30
CA THR A 94 -44.20 21.96 1.25
C THR A 94 -42.82 21.32 1.40
N GLY A 95 -42.48 20.29 0.62
CA GLY A 95 -41.24 19.53 0.82
C GLY A 95 -41.17 18.26 -0.02
N GLY A 96 -40.79 17.14 0.59
CA GLY A 96 -40.71 15.84 -0.07
C GLY A 96 -40.83 14.68 0.91
N LYS A 97 -41.23 13.53 0.38
CA LYS A 97 -41.54 12.32 1.12
C LYS A 97 -40.88 11.10 0.47
N ILE A 98 -40.34 10.21 1.30
CA ILE A 98 -39.89 8.87 0.90
C ILE A 98 -40.71 7.85 1.66
N SER A 99 -41.36 6.94 0.94
CA SER A 99 -42.03 5.76 1.51
C SER A 99 -41.22 4.51 1.15
N LEU A 100 -40.99 3.62 2.11
CA LEU A 100 -40.16 2.42 2.00
C LEU A 100 -40.93 1.19 2.50
N ILE A 101 -40.82 0.08 1.79
CA ILE A 101 -41.33 -1.24 2.16
C ILE A 101 -40.21 -2.27 2.02
N THR A 102 -40.06 -3.16 3.00
CA THR A 102 -39.08 -4.26 2.97
C THR A 102 -39.76 -5.62 2.97
N GLU A 103 -39.16 -6.63 2.34
CA GLU A 103 -39.70 -8.00 2.36
C GLU A 103 -39.59 -8.68 3.74
N LYS A 104 -38.50 -8.40 4.48
CA LYS A 104 -38.24 -8.95 5.81
C LYS A 104 -37.91 -7.84 6.80
N ARG A 105 -38.11 -8.11 8.09
CA ARG A 105 -37.86 -7.11 9.14
C ARG A 105 -36.37 -6.74 9.18
N PRO A 106 -36.01 -5.46 9.00
CA PRO A 106 -34.63 -4.99 9.12
C PRO A 106 -34.21 -4.88 10.58
N ALA A 107 -32.90 -4.91 10.81
CA ALA A 107 -32.29 -4.67 12.12
C ALA A 107 -32.35 -3.18 12.52
N ALA A 108 -32.21 -2.28 11.55
CA ALA A 108 -32.35 -0.84 11.75
C ALA A 108 -32.85 -0.14 10.48
N VAL A 109 -33.58 0.97 10.66
CA VAL A 109 -34.01 1.88 9.58
C VAL A 109 -33.76 3.30 10.06
N VAL A 110 -33.04 4.10 9.29
CA VAL A 110 -32.60 5.46 9.65
C VAL A 110 -32.72 6.38 8.44
N CYS A 111 -33.21 7.61 8.62
CA CYS A 111 -33.12 8.64 7.59
C CYS A 111 -31.81 9.40 7.78
N TYR A 112 -31.10 9.68 6.68
CA TYR A 112 -30.03 10.64 6.67
C TYR A 112 -30.46 11.87 5.87
N HIS A 113 -30.14 13.05 6.38
CA HIS A 113 -30.35 14.30 5.64
C HIS A 113 -29.18 15.27 5.79
N ALA A 114 -28.91 16.05 4.76
CA ALA A 114 -27.93 17.14 4.77
C ALA A 114 -28.56 18.39 4.15
N THR A 115 -28.26 19.57 4.69
CA THR A 115 -28.83 20.85 4.21
C THR A 115 -27.71 21.83 3.86
N THR A 116 -27.74 22.39 2.65
CA THR A 116 -26.79 23.43 2.21
C THR A 116 -27.07 24.75 2.93
N THR A 117 -26.04 25.54 3.23
CA THR A 117 -26.18 26.70 4.13
C THR A 117 -26.33 28.07 3.46
N ASP A 118 -25.94 28.24 2.19
CA ASP A 118 -25.80 29.58 1.58
C ASP A 118 -26.87 29.95 0.54
N GLY A 119 -27.72 29.01 0.15
CA GLY A 119 -28.79 29.22 -0.84
C GLY A 119 -28.31 29.56 -2.25
N LYS A 120 -27.00 29.57 -2.49
CA LYS A 120 -26.37 29.96 -3.76
C LYS A 120 -26.01 28.76 -4.60
N ARG A 121 -25.64 27.63 -3.98
CA ARG A 121 -25.20 26.42 -4.66
C ARG A 121 -25.80 25.18 -4.03
N LYS A 122 -26.24 24.24 -4.88
CA LYS A 122 -26.62 22.87 -4.50
C LYS A 122 -25.35 22.03 -4.30
N ASP A 123 -24.54 22.42 -3.32
CA ASP A 123 -23.18 21.89 -3.09
C ASP A 123 -23.12 21.05 -1.81
N PHE A 124 -23.14 19.72 -1.98
CA PHE A 124 -23.09 18.75 -0.89
C PHE A 124 -21.70 18.14 -0.67
N ARG A 125 -20.66 18.62 -1.37
CA ARG A 125 -19.30 18.06 -1.27
C ARG A 125 -18.73 18.19 0.13
N LEU A 126 -17.82 17.30 0.52
CA LEU A 126 -17.16 17.37 1.83
C LEU A 126 -16.15 18.51 1.88
N PHE A 127 -15.46 18.73 0.76
CA PHE A 127 -14.46 19.79 0.60
C PHE A 127 -14.86 20.78 -0.50
N ARG A 128 -14.56 22.05 -0.26
CA ARG A 128 -14.67 23.13 -1.24
C ARG A 128 -13.42 23.99 -1.24
N LEU A 129 -13.06 24.55 -2.39
CA LEU A 129 -12.03 25.58 -2.42
C LEU A 129 -12.54 26.85 -1.73
N ASN A 130 -11.75 27.38 -0.80
CA ASN A 130 -11.98 28.70 -0.22
C ASN A 130 -11.59 29.81 -1.23
N ASN A 131 -11.75 31.08 -0.85
CA ASN A 131 -11.45 32.22 -1.73
C ASN A 131 -9.96 32.29 -2.14
N ASP A 132 -9.08 31.55 -1.46
CA ASP A 132 -7.65 31.47 -1.73
C ASP A 132 -7.28 30.19 -2.52
N ASN A 133 -8.28 29.49 -3.09
CA ASN A 133 -8.15 28.21 -3.78
C ASN A 133 -7.52 27.08 -2.93
N VAL A 134 -7.70 27.13 -1.61
CA VAL A 134 -7.28 26.08 -0.69
C VAL A 134 -8.49 25.20 -0.35
N PRO A 135 -8.38 23.85 -0.41
CA PRO A 135 -9.43 22.96 0.07
C PRO A 135 -9.77 23.24 1.53
N ALA A 136 -11.04 23.49 1.80
CA ALA A 136 -11.60 23.74 3.12
C ALA A 136 -12.84 22.88 3.30
N LEU A 137 -13.08 22.42 4.52
CA LEU A 137 -14.26 21.62 4.85
C LEU A 137 -15.53 22.42 4.53
N ASN A 138 -16.38 21.87 3.69
CA ASN A 138 -17.73 22.33 3.49
C ASN A 138 -18.56 21.80 4.66
N GLN A 139 -19.21 22.68 5.42
CA GLN A 139 -19.91 22.32 6.66
C GLN A 139 -21.25 21.57 6.41
N VAL A 140 -21.40 20.88 5.28
CA VAL A 140 -22.62 20.15 4.89
C VAL A 140 -22.46 18.69 5.28
N ILE A 141 -22.95 18.35 6.47
CA ILE A 141 -22.85 17.03 7.09
C ILE A 141 -24.21 16.33 7.03
N TRP A 142 -24.22 15.03 6.76
CA TRP A 142 -25.39 14.17 6.84
C TRP A 142 -25.68 13.80 8.29
N HIS A 143 -26.86 14.19 8.76
CA HIS A 143 -27.36 13.93 10.09
C HIS A 143 -28.42 12.82 10.07
N LYS A 144 -28.45 12.02 11.13
CA LYS A 144 -29.52 11.04 11.34
C LYS A 144 -30.81 11.74 11.76
N ALA A 145 -31.91 11.32 11.17
CA ALA A 145 -33.26 11.68 11.56
C ALA A 145 -34.13 10.43 11.74
N ASP A 146 -35.17 10.58 12.55
CA ASP A 146 -36.14 9.52 12.79
C ASP A 146 -36.94 9.22 11.52
N VAL A 147 -37.30 7.94 11.37
CA VAL A 147 -38.17 7.46 10.31
C VAL A 147 -39.46 6.98 10.94
N ASN A 148 -40.61 7.42 10.42
CA ASN A 148 -41.90 7.00 10.94
C ASN A 148 -42.21 5.58 10.46
N GLN A 149 -42.34 4.63 11.38
CA GLN A 149 -42.75 3.27 11.03
C GLN A 149 -44.27 3.20 10.87
N THR A 150 -44.75 3.02 9.65
CA THR A 150 -46.18 2.98 9.32
C THR A 150 -46.78 1.57 9.41
N SER A 151 -45.94 0.54 9.27
CA SER A 151 -46.31 -0.87 9.49
C SER A 151 -45.11 -1.70 9.96
N ALA A 152 -45.31 -2.98 10.28
CA ALA A 152 -44.21 -3.87 10.67
C ALA A 152 -43.06 -3.92 9.64
N LEU A 153 -43.36 -3.68 8.36
CA LEU A 153 -42.43 -3.75 7.23
C LEU A 153 -42.46 -2.48 6.35
N SER A 154 -42.99 -1.37 6.87
CA SER A 154 -43.14 -0.12 6.11
C SER A 154 -42.74 1.12 6.92
N TRP A 155 -42.08 2.06 6.25
CA TRP A 155 -41.53 3.28 6.84
C TRP A 155 -41.75 4.47 5.92
N GLU A 156 -41.88 5.64 6.51
CA GLU A 156 -42.01 6.89 5.79
C GLU A 156 -41.20 8.01 6.45
N VAL A 157 -40.62 8.88 5.63
CA VAL A 157 -40.04 10.15 6.09
C VAL A 157 -40.54 11.27 5.19
N GLU A 158 -40.98 12.37 5.79
CA GLU A 158 -41.37 13.58 5.08
C GLU A 158 -40.60 14.76 5.68
N LEU A 159 -39.85 15.47 4.83
CA LEU A 159 -39.08 16.66 5.21
C LEU A 159 -39.65 17.89 4.51
N LEU A 160 -39.70 19.02 5.22
CA LEU A 160 -40.12 20.30 4.67
C LEU A 160 -38.97 20.97 3.91
N ASN A 161 -39.31 21.79 2.91
CA ASN A 161 -38.35 22.63 2.21
C ASN A 161 -37.56 23.46 3.22
N PRO A 162 -36.21 23.49 3.12
CA PRO A 162 -35.42 24.32 4.02
C PRO A 162 -35.71 25.81 3.78
N PRO A 163 -35.59 26.67 4.81
CA PRO A 163 -35.75 28.12 4.64
C PRO A 163 -34.76 28.72 3.63
N VAL A 164 -33.56 28.12 3.51
CA VAL A 164 -32.49 28.53 2.60
C VAL A 164 -31.82 27.28 2.02
N GLY A 165 -31.58 27.26 0.70
CA GLY A 165 -30.82 26.21 0.03
C GLY A 165 -31.63 24.94 -0.27
N TRP A 166 -30.96 23.80 -0.19
CA TRP A 166 -31.48 22.47 -0.51
C TRP A 166 -31.18 21.49 0.62
N THR A 167 -32.14 20.60 0.90
CA THR A 167 -31.97 19.46 1.79
C THR A 167 -31.99 18.18 0.97
N ALA A 168 -30.91 17.40 1.00
CA ALA A 168 -30.86 16.05 0.46
C ALA A 168 -31.17 15.03 1.55
N PHE A 169 -31.94 13.99 1.26
CA PHE A 169 -32.23 12.93 2.23
C PHE A 169 -32.52 11.58 1.58
N PHE A 170 -32.21 10.50 2.29
CA PHE A 170 -32.47 9.11 1.90
C PHE A 170 -32.74 8.25 3.15
N ILE A 171 -33.35 7.08 2.97
CA ILE A 171 -33.53 6.09 4.05
C ILE A 171 -32.47 5.00 3.90
N GLN A 172 -31.71 4.73 4.95
CA GLN A 172 -30.82 3.58 5.09
C GLN A 172 -31.54 2.45 5.84
N VAL A 173 -31.40 1.24 5.32
CA VAL A 173 -31.94 0.00 5.88
C VAL A 173 -30.78 -0.95 6.17
N THR A 174 -30.71 -1.47 7.39
CA THR A 174 -29.67 -2.41 7.83
C THR A 174 -30.29 -3.78 8.05
N PHE A 175 -29.76 -4.81 7.40
CA PHE A 175 -30.07 -6.21 7.63
C PHE A 175 -28.89 -6.93 8.25
N ALA A 176 -29.14 -7.97 9.04
CA ALA A 176 -28.09 -8.86 9.50
C ALA A 176 -27.47 -9.60 8.29
N GLY A 177 -26.14 -9.56 8.21
CA GLY A 177 -25.34 -10.34 7.26
C GLY A 177 -24.84 -11.65 7.87
N LEU A 178 -23.88 -12.29 7.20
CA LEU A 178 -23.25 -13.52 7.67
C LEU A 178 -22.06 -13.21 8.59
N ALA A 179 -21.80 -14.04 9.61
CA ALA A 179 -20.64 -13.92 10.50
C ALA A 179 -20.47 -12.50 11.10
N ASP A 180 -21.49 -12.02 11.80
CA ASP A 180 -21.54 -10.70 12.48
C ASP A 180 -21.36 -9.46 11.58
N SER A 181 -21.53 -9.62 10.27
CA SER A 181 -21.56 -8.52 9.30
C SER A 181 -22.96 -7.91 9.14
N VAL A 182 -23.03 -6.79 8.41
CA VAL A 182 -24.29 -6.12 8.06
C VAL A 182 -24.43 -5.96 6.54
N LEU A 183 -25.67 -6.00 6.06
CA LEU A 183 -26.05 -5.55 4.73
C LEU A 183 -26.77 -4.21 4.87
N GLU A 184 -26.16 -3.15 4.36
CA GLU A 184 -26.75 -1.81 4.38
C GLU A 184 -27.11 -1.39 2.96
N PHE A 185 -28.38 -1.08 2.77
CA PHE A 185 -28.92 -0.55 1.53
C PHE A 185 -29.60 0.78 1.80
N THR A 186 -29.68 1.63 0.78
CA THR A 186 -30.39 2.91 0.86
C THR A 186 -31.39 3.05 -0.27
N THR A 187 -32.42 3.85 -0.04
CA THR A 187 -33.21 4.40 -1.15
C THR A 187 -32.31 5.30 -2.01
N GLN A 188 -32.79 5.67 -3.19
CA GLN A 188 -32.25 6.84 -3.90
C GLN A 188 -32.43 8.11 -3.05
N THR A 189 -31.59 9.11 -3.30
CA THR A 189 -31.62 10.40 -2.61
C THR A 189 -32.70 11.31 -3.19
N LEU A 190 -33.52 11.91 -2.34
CA LEU A 190 -34.44 12.98 -2.68
C LEU A 190 -33.86 14.33 -2.25
N ILE A 191 -33.91 15.35 -3.11
CA ILE A 191 -33.43 16.70 -2.76
C ILE A 191 -34.57 17.71 -2.83
N ILE A 192 -34.80 18.46 -1.76
CA ILE A 192 -35.91 19.42 -1.64
C ILE A 192 -35.39 20.86 -1.42
N PRO A 193 -36.01 21.89 -2.04
CA PRO A 193 -36.99 21.77 -3.11
C PRO A 193 -36.34 21.24 -4.40
N ASP A 194 -37.03 20.33 -5.11
CA ASP A 194 -36.57 19.87 -6.43
C ASP A 194 -37.31 20.66 -7.52
N THR A 195 -36.57 21.24 -8.45
CA THR A 195 -37.13 21.89 -9.63
C THR A 195 -37.26 20.93 -10.83
N VAL A 196 -36.83 19.67 -10.69
CA VAL A 196 -36.61 18.74 -11.82
C VAL A 196 -37.53 17.51 -11.80
N LEU A 197 -38.28 17.24 -10.73
CA LEU A 197 -39.12 16.04 -10.66
C LEU A 197 -40.27 16.06 -11.67
N LYS A 198 -40.13 15.21 -12.71
CA LYS A 198 -41.26 14.71 -13.49
C LYS A 198 -41.99 13.65 -12.66
N LYS A 199 -43.29 13.89 -12.43
CA LYS A 199 -44.36 13.00 -11.91
C LYS A 199 -43.97 11.59 -11.43
N ASP A 200 -44.28 11.33 -10.16
CA ASP A 200 -44.41 10.04 -9.44
C ASP A 200 -43.72 8.81 -10.07
N ILE A 201 -42.58 8.40 -9.51
CA ILE A 201 -41.91 7.13 -9.84
C ILE A 201 -42.52 6.04 -8.95
N GLU A 202 -43.32 5.13 -9.53
CA GLU A 202 -43.83 3.92 -8.89
C GLU A 202 -43.05 2.70 -9.40
N ASN A 203 -42.25 2.09 -8.52
CA ASN A 203 -41.62 0.80 -8.79
C ASN A 203 -42.55 -0.33 -8.38
N SER A 204 -43.11 -1.05 -9.36
CA SER A 204 -43.84 -2.31 -9.15
C SER A 204 -43.09 -3.44 -9.84
N VAL A 205 -42.77 -4.49 -9.08
CA VAL A 205 -42.22 -5.75 -9.61
C VAL A 205 -43.31 -6.81 -9.48
N ASP A 206 -43.65 -7.41 -10.61
CA ASP A 206 -44.65 -8.47 -10.78
C ASP A 206 -44.18 -9.77 -10.06
N PRO A 207 -45.01 -10.47 -9.26
CA PRO A 207 -44.55 -11.61 -8.44
C PRO A 207 -44.66 -13.00 -9.08
N ASP A 208 -44.97 -13.14 -10.37
CA ASP A 208 -45.14 -14.46 -11.00
C ASP A 208 -44.14 -14.71 -12.14
N GLU A 209 -43.05 -15.41 -11.83
CA GLU A 209 -42.43 -16.34 -12.78
C GLU A 209 -41.71 -17.48 -12.03
N THR A 210 -42.30 -18.67 -12.13
CA THR A 210 -41.85 -19.94 -11.54
C THR A 210 -40.55 -20.46 -12.17
N PRO A 211 -39.55 -20.93 -11.39
CA PRO A 211 -38.42 -21.67 -11.93
C PRO A 211 -38.76 -23.16 -12.08
N HIS A 212 -38.44 -23.73 -13.25
CA HIS A 212 -38.49 -25.16 -13.52
C HIS A 212 -37.42 -25.93 -12.71
N ASN A 213 -37.89 -26.96 -11.99
CA ASN A 213 -37.08 -28.00 -11.37
C ASN A 213 -36.59 -29.03 -12.41
N ALA A 214 -35.34 -29.48 -12.29
CA ALA A 214 -34.95 -30.86 -12.62
C ALA A 214 -33.78 -31.29 -11.72
N ALA A 215 -33.96 -32.44 -11.04
CA ALA A 215 -33.05 -33.02 -10.05
C ALA A 215 -32.38 -34.32 -10.57
N CYS A 216 -31.17 -34.58 -10.05
CA CYS A 216 -30.54 -35.88 -9.69
C CYS A 216 -30.51 -37.05 -10.71
N SER A 217 -29.37 -37.65 -11.11
CA SER A 217 -28.38 -38.53 -10.38
C SER A 217 -28.17 -39.81 -11.25
N PRO A 218 -27.30 -40.82 -10.97
CA PRO A 218 -25.96 -40.92 -10.34
C PRO A 218 -24.96 -41.91 -11.08
N MET A 219 -23.83 -42.21 -10.41
CA MET A 219 -23.04 -43.49 -10.38
C MET A 219 -21.73 -43.73 -11.20
N SER A 220 -20.63 -43.80 -10.42
CA SER A 220 -19.67 -44.93 -10.19
C SER A 220 -18.47 -45.27 -11.13
N LEU A 221 -17.27 -45.09 -10.54
CA LEU A 221 -16.11 -46.01 -10.30
C LEU A 221 -15.57 -47.00 -11.37
N ASN A 222 -14.26 -46.92 -11.69
CA ASN A 222 -13.13 -47.75 -11.15
C ASN A 222 -11.86 -47.70 -12.06
N ARG A 223 -10.67 -47.35 -11.53
CA ARG A 223 -9.50 -48.18 -11.09
C ARG A 223 -8.70 -48.94 -12.17
N THR A 224 -7.40 -48.58 -12.31
CA THR A 224 -6.17 -49.44 -12.28
C THR A 224 -4.93 -48.50 -12.30
N THR A 225 -4.06 -48.36 -11.29
CA THR A 225 -2.96 -49.20 -10.75
C THR A 225 -1.80 -49.49 -11.71
N PHE A 226 -0.60 -48.96 -11.43
CA PHE A 226 0.67 -49.72 -11.40
C PHE A 226 1.72 -49.03 -10.51
N LEU A 227 2.27 -49.82 -9.58
CA LEU A 227 3.43 -49.56 -8.72
C LEU A 227 4.72 -49.92 -9.48
N ILE A 228 5.88 -49.40 -9.06
CA ILE A 228 7.03 -50.20 -8.57
C ILE A 228 8.12 -49.28 -8.00
N ALA A 229 8.56 -49.64 -6.80
CA ALA A 229 9.70 -49.13 -6.03
C ALA A 229 11.05 -49.60 -6.66
N LEU A 230 12.26 -49.27 -6.25
CA LEU A 230 12.88 -48.99 -4.96
C LEU A 230 14.36 -48.67 -5.28
N SER A 231 15.04 -47.84 -4.49
CA SER A 231 16.25 -48.29 -3.77
C SER A 231 16.89 -47.15 -2.98
N MET A 232 16.95 -47.36 -1.67
CA MET A 232 17.84 -46.68 -0.73
C MET A 232 19.27 -47.17 -0.94
N ARG A 233 20.25 -46.27 -0.77
CA ARG A 233 21.41 -46.39 0.15
C ARG A 233 22.44 -45.30 -0.16
N CYS A 234 22.73 -44.44 0.82
CA CYS A 234 24.04 -44.31 1.46
C CYS A 234 24.09 -43.03 2.32
N ILE A 235 24.07 -43.24 3.63
CA ILE A 235 24.45 -42.30 4.68
C ILE A 235 25.93 -42.56 5.00
N LEU A 236 26.65 -41.52 5.44
CA LEU A 236 28.02 -41.48 6.00
C LEU A 236 29.19 -41.40 5.00
N ALA A 237 29.62 -40.17 4.71
CA ALA A 237 31.05 -39.76 4.61
C ALA A 237 31.20 -38.26 4.27
N TYR A 238 30.79 -37.33 5.13
CA TYR A 238 31.27 -35.93 5.10
C TYR A 238 31.20 -35.32 6.51
N ILE A 239 31.88 -35.97 7.45
CA ILE A 239 32.38 -35.32 8.68
C ILE A 239 33.91 -35.37 8.52
N CYS A 240 34.57 -34.22 8.72
CA CYS A 240 36.04 -34.01 8.71
C CYS A 240 36.73 -33.39 7.47
N VAL A 241 36.09 -32.46 6.73
CA VAL A 241 36.81 -31.36 6.06
C VAL A 241 35.96 -30.07 6.09
N ALA A 242 35.71 -29.53 7.28
CA ALA A 242 35.10 -28.21 7.48
C ALA A 242 35.90 -27.37 8.49
N LEU A 243 37.21 -27.59 8.52
CA LEU A 243 38.15 -26.75 9.24
C LEU A 243 39.17 -26.31 8.19
N LEU A 244 39.28 -25.00 8.00
CA LEU A 244 40.06 -24.28 6.98
C LEU A 244 39.29 -23.93 5.69
N LEU A 245 38.16 -23.24 5.82
CA LEU A 245 37.82 -22.20 4.84
C LEU A 245 38.55 -20.91 5.26
N PRO A 246 39.14 -20.16 4.31
CA PRO A 246 39.80 -18.89 4.62
C PRO A 246 38.76 -17.95 5.22
N GLY A 247 39.13 -17.22 6.28
CA GLY A 247 38.25 -16.31 7.00
C GLY A 247 37.45 -15.44 6.04
N GLY A 248 36.13 -15.66 5.99
CA GLY A 248 35.23 -14.78 5.28
C GLY A 248 35.36 -13.41 5.91
N TRP A 249 35.61 -12.40 5.08
CA TRP A 249 35.68 -11.01 5.51
C TRP A 249 34.33 -10.64 6.15
N THR A 250 34.28 -10.59 7.49
CA THR A 250 33.12 -10.10 8.22
C THR A 250 33.09 -8.58 8.11
N THR A 251 31.89 -8.00 7.99
CA THR A 251 31.69 -6.54 8.06
C THR A 251 31.34 -6.14 9.48
N PRO A 252 31.45 -4.84 9.82
CA PRO A 252 30.96 -4.34 11.11
C PRO A 252 29.48 -4.69 11.36
N LEU A 253 28.67 -4.78 10.30
CA LEU A 253 27.28 -5.22 10.41
C LEU A 253 27.19 -6.70 10.80
N ASP A 254 27.97 -7.59 10.18
CA ASP A 254 28.02 -9.02 10.52
C ASP A 254 28.42 -9.22 11.99
N ASP A 255 29.52 -8.59 12.41
CA ASP A 255 30.04 -8.71 13.77
C ASP A 255 29.00 -8.24 14.80
N TYR A 256 28.29 -7.14 14.51
CA TYR A 256 27.26 -6.61 15.41
C TYR A 256 26.03 -7.53 15.53
N VAL A 257 25.48 -7.97 14.39
CA VAL A 257 24.21 -8.72 14.38
C VAL A 257 24.37 -10.12 14.98
N TYR A 258 25.52 -10.76 14.77
CA TYR A 258 25.78 -12.11 15.25
C TYR A 258 26.36 -12.17 16.66
N ARG A 259 26.80 -11.05 17.23
CA ARG A 259 27.17 -10.98 18.64
C ARG A 259 25.99 -11.40 19.51
N GLU A 260 26.20 -12.38 20.39
CA GLU A 260 25.19 -12.79 21.36
C GLU A 260 24.80 -11.61 22.26
N ASP A 261 23.53 -11.54 22.62
CA ASP A 261 23.02 -10.54 23.54
C ASP A 261 22.15 -11.25 24.58
N PRO A 262 22.56 -11.27 25.86
CA PRO A 262 21.83 -11.98 26.91
C PRO A 262 20.48 -11.34 27.25
N THR A 263 20.16 -10.16 26.69
CA THR A 263 18.87 -9.51 26.89
C THR A 263 17.77 -9.99 25.95
N TYR A 264 18.11 -10.78 24.92
CA TYR A 264 17.11 -11.37 24.02
C TYR A 264 16.16 -12.29 24.77
N LYS A 265 14.86 -12.00 24.68
CA LYS A 265 13.75 -12.82 25.22
C LYS A 265 12.45 -12.41 24.55
N TYR A 266 11.45 -13.28 24.60
CA TYR A 266 10.11 -12.94 24.13
C TYR A 266 9.03 -13.69 24.91
N ASP A 267 7.85 -13.08 24.98
CA ASP A 267 6.67 -13.63 25.62
C ASP A 267 5.44 -13.37 24.74
N VAL A 268 4.57 -14.37 24.57
CA VAL A 268 3.24 -14.17 23.96
C VAL A 268 2.35 -13.49 25.00
N ILE A 269 1.90 -12.28 24.70
CA ILE A 269 1.11 -11.46 25.63
C ILE A 269 -0.39 -11.48 25.34
N GLN A 270 -0.79 -11.70 24.08
CA GLN A 270 -2.19 -11.76 23.66
C GLN A 270 -2.37 -12.69 22.46
N THR A 271 -3.56 -13.26 22.31
CA THR A 271 -3.93 -14.16 21.20
C THR A 271 -5.28 -13.76 20.65
N TYR A 272 -5.38 -13.65 19.32
CA TYR A 272 -6.61 -13.33 18.61
C TYR A 272 -6.94 -14.44 17.61
N PRO A 273 -8.03 -15.20 17.81
CA PRO A 273 -8.52 -16.13 16.79
C PRO A 273 -9.12 -15.34 15.62
N GLY A 274 -8.74 -15.70 14.40
CA GLY A 274 -9.32 -15.21 13.16
C GLY A 274 -9.98 -16.34 12.36
N GLU A 275 -10.54 -16.00 11.20
CA GLU A 275 -11.11 -17.01 10.30
C GLU A 275 -9.99 -17.70 9.51
N GLY A 276 -9.66 -18.95 9.86
CA GLY A 276 -8.64 -19.74 9.18
C GLY A 276 -7.20 -19.47 9.64
N TYR A 277 -7.01 -18.68 10.71
CA TYR A 277 -5.71 -18.38 11.29
C TYR A 277 -5.84 -17.95 12.76
N THR A 278 -4.72 -17.95 13.49
CA THR A 278 -4.60 -17.35 14.82
C THR A 278 -3.46 -16.34 14.83
N MET A 279 -3.68 -15.16 15.42
CA MET A 279 -2.64 -14.15 15.64
C MET A 279 -2.12 -14.20 17.08
N TYR A 280 -0.82 -14.09 17.24
CA TYR A 280 -0.14 -14.00 18.53
C TYR A 280 0.59 -12.68 18.63
N ILE A 281 0.23 -11.85 19.61
CA ILE A 281 0.99 -10.65 19.94
C ILE A 281 2.11 -11.05 20.90
N VAL A 282 3.33 -10.72 20.50
CA VAL A 282 4.57 -11.05 21.16
C VAL A 282 5.22 -9.77 21.65
N ASN A 283 5.61 -9.75 22.92
CA ASN A 283 6.56 -8.77 23.42
C ASN A 283 7.96 -9.33 23.23
N LEU A 284 8.74 -8.73 22.34
CA LEU A 284 10.09 -9.16 21.97
C LEU A 284 11.10 -8.17 22.50
N THR A 285 12.00 -8.58 23.40
CA THR A 285 13.22 -7.83 23.69
C THR A 285 14.33 -8.34 22.77
N SER A 286 14.90 -7.46 21.95
CA SER A 286 15.86 -7.86 20.89
C SER A 286 17.32 -7.79 21.34
N GLN A 287 17.70 -6.75 22.08
CA GLN A 287 19.10 -6.44 22.42
C GLN A 287 19.20 -5.30 23.43
N THR A 288 20.44 -5.03 23.87
CA THR A 288 20.84 -3.76 24.49
C THR A 288 21.75 -2.99 23.53
N TRP A 289 21.40 -1.74 23.22
CA TRP A 289 22.15 -0.88 22.31
C TRP A 289 22.61 0.42 22.97
N LYS A 290 23.93 0.66 22.94
CA LYS A 290 24.61 1.87 23.42
C LYS A 290 24.06 2.38 24.78
N PRO A 291 24.19 1.61 25.87
CA PRO A 291 23.70 1.98 27.20
C PRO A 291 24.26 3.28 27.74
N ASP A 292 25.44 3.69 27.29
CA ASP A 292 26.09 4.92 27.75
C ASP A 292 25.65 6.18 27.00
N LEU A 293 24.97 6.02 25.87
CA LEU A 293 24.67 7.13 24.96
C LEU A 293 23.24 7.66 25.10
N GLN A 294 22.30 6.83 25.52
CA GLN A 294 20.88 7.11 25.31
C GLN A 294 19.98 6.74 26.50
N SER A 295 18.72 7.20 26.43
CA SER A 295 17.72 7.03 27.48
C SER A 295 17.06 5.65 27.53
N GLN A 296 17.04 4.91 26.40
CA GLN A 296 16.33 3.62 26.30
C GLN A 296 17.20 2.54 25.65
N PRO A 297 18.18 1.99 26.38
CA PRO A 297 19.15 1.07 25.79
C PRO A 297 18.65 -0.35 25.59
N VAL A 298 17.69 -0.82 26.39
CA VAL A 298 17.07 -2.13 26.18
C VAL A 298 15.99 -1.99 25.12
N TRP A 299 16.21 -2.58 23.95
CA TRP A 299 15.29 -2.53 22.83
C TRP A 299 14.26 -3.64 22.94
N TRP A 300 13.00 -3.24 23.09
CA TRP A 300 11.84 -4.12 23.04
C TRP A 300 10.85 -3.71 21.93
N HIS A 301 9.99 -4.62 21.49
CA HIS A 301 9.13 -4.45 20.33
C HIS A 301 7.83 -5.22 20.53
N TYR A 302 6.73 -4.70 19.97
CA TYR A 302 5.59 -5.55 19.66
C TYR A 302 5.80 -6.24 18.32
N MET A 303 5.44 -7.52 18.28
CA MET A 303 5.46 -8.33 17.08
C MET A 303 4.17 -9.13 17.00
N VAL A 304 3.51 -9.13 15.84
CA VAL A 304 2.31 -9.95 15.62
C VAL A 304 2.69 -11.09 14.70
N VAL A 305 2.49 -12.32 15.15
CA VAL A 305 2.73 -13.54 14.37
C VAL A 305 1.38 -14.15 14.01
N THR A 306 1.05 -14.14 12.71
CA THR A 306 -0.17 -14.74 12.17
C THR A 306 0.14 -16.13 11.65
N VAL A 307 -0.47 -17.14 12.27
CA VAL A 307 -0.29 -18.56 11.95
C VAL A 307 -1.59 -19.09 11.34
N PRO A 308 -1.61 -19.49 10.06
CA PRO A 308 -2.77 -20.13 9.45
C PRO A 308 -3.10 -21.47 10.10
N ASP A 309 -4.38 -21.82 10.14
CA ASP A 309 -4.84 -23.13 10.64
C ASP A 309 -4.30 -24.30 9.80
N LYS A 310 -3.95 -24.00 8.53
CA LYS A 310 -3.33 -24.95 7.60
C LYS A 310 -2.11 -24.33 6.93
N ILE A 311 -0.94 -24.91 7.19
CA ILE A 311 0.30 -24.56 6.50
C ILE A 311 0.35 -25.23 5.11
N LEU A 312 0.40 -24.41 4.06
CA LEU A 312 0.44 -24.86 2.66
C LEU A 312 1.87 -24.87 2.11
N ILE A 313 2.73 -23.94 2.54
CA ILE A 313 4.13 -23.84 2.11
C ILE A 313 5.05 -24.09 3.30
N LYS A 314 5.55 -25.32 3.44
CA LYS A 314 6.39 -25.73 4.57
C LYS A 314 7.72 -24.96 4.62
N GLY A 315 8.15 -24.61 5.82
CA GLY A 315 9.38 -23.85 6.08
C GLY A 315 9.33 -22.38 5.65
N ALA A 316 8.28 -21.93 4.97
CA ALA A 316 8.20 -20.58 4.43
C ALA A 316 7.58 -19.60 5.42
N GLY A 317 8.16 -18.40 5.49
CA GLY A 317 7.69 -17.31 6.31
C GLY A 317 7.75 -15.96 5.61
N PHE A 318 6.95 -15.03 6.07
CA PHE A 318 6.99 -13.63 5.65
C PHE A 318 7.19 -12.72 6.86
N LEU A 319 8.12 -11.76 6.75
CA LEU A 319 8.30 -10.72 7.76
C LEU A 319 8.09 -9.34 7.13
N PHE A 320 7.14 -8.58 7.68
CA PHE A 320 7.02 -7.15 7.44
C PHE A 320 7.67 -6.38 8.59
N ILE A 321 8.63 -5.52 8.28
CA ILE A 321 9.29 -4.64 9.23
C ILE A 321 8.50 -3.33 9.27
N GLY A 322 7.72 -3.17 10.32
CA GLY A 322 6.78 -2.07 10.52
C GLY A 322 7.30 -0.94 11.41
N GLY A 323 6.47 0.08 11.53
CA GLY A 323 6.74 1.26 12.34
C GLY A 323 6.14 1.24 13.74
N GLY A 324 6.05 2.42 14.34
CA GLY A 324 5.51 2.62 15.68
C GLY A 324 6.55 3.12 16.69
N SER A 325 6.12 3.20 17.94
CA SER A 325 6.81 3.78 19.08
C SER A 325 6.63 2.87 20.31
N ASN A 326 7.62 2.87 21.20
CA ASN A 326 7.55 2.21 22.51
C ASN A 326 6.53 2.89 23.45
N GLU A 327 5.99 4.04 23.06
CA GLU A 327 4.87 4.72 23.73
C GLU A 327 3.49 4.24 23.21
N ASN A 328 3.43 3.36 22.20
CA ASN A 328 2.17 2.82 21.69
C ASN A 328 1.63 1.66 22.53
N ASP A 329 0.30 1.48 22.50
CA ASP A 329 -0.37 0.28 22.96
C ASP A 329 -0.04 -0.94 22.07
N PRO A 330 -0.28 -2.17 22.56
CA PRO A 330 -0.20 -3.37 21.72
C PRO A 330 -0.99 -3.24 20.41
N PRO A 331 -0.44 -3.67 19.26
CA PRO A 331 -1.10 -3.54 17.97
C PRO A 331 -2.39 -4.37 17.92
N LEU A 332 -3.46 -3.79 17.41
CA LEU A 332 -4.72 -4.50 17.19
C LEU A 332 -4.69 -5.25 15.85
N PRO A 333 -5.54 -6.28 15.65
CA PRO A 333 -5.71 -6.93 14.34
C PRO A 333 -6.10 -5.96 13.20
N THR A 334 -6.60 -4.76 13.55
CA THR A 334 -7.00 -3.71 12.60
C THR A 334 -5.87 -2.76 12.21
N ASP A 335 -4.69 -2.84 12.83
CA ASP A 335 -3.49 -2.09 12.44
C ASP A 335 -3.11 -2.41 10.98
N GLU A 336 -2.68 -1.41 10.20
CA GLU A 336 -2.46 -1.58 8.76
C GLU A 336 -1.31 -2.54 8.44
N ASP A 337 -0.17 -2.45 9.15
CA ASP A 337 0.93 -3.39 8.96
C ASP A 337 0.52 -4.83 9.33
N VAL A 338 -0.33 -4.97 10.36
CA VAL A 338 -0.90 -6.27 10.75
C VAL A 338 -1.86 -6.80 9.68
N LYS A 339 -2.69 -5.94 9.06
CA LYS A 339 -3.54 -6.33 7.93
C LYS A 339 -2.71 -6.85 6.76
N HIS A 340 -1.60 -6.20 6.41
CA HIS A 340 -0.73 -6.66 5.32
C HIS A 340 -0.20 -8.07 5.53
N THR A 341 0.32 -8.34 6.72
CA THR A 341 0.85 -9.66 7.07
C THR A 341 -0.27 -10.71 7.21
N THR A 342 -1.44 -10.31 7.68
CA THR A 342 -2.63 -11.17 7.73
C THR A 342 -3.12 -11.56 6.34
N ILE A 343 -3.13 -10.62 5.39
CA ILE A 343 -3.44 -10.91 3.99
C ILE A 343 -2.46 -11.96 3.46
N ILE A 344 -1.15 -11.78 3.65
CA ILE A 344 -0.15 -12.77 3.21
C ILE A 344 -0.39 -14.13 3.88
N ALA A 345 -0.55 -14.19 5.20
CA ALA A 345 -0.76 -15.46 5.91
C ALA A 345 -2.02 -16.19 5.44
N ALA A 346 -3.17 -15.52 5.50
CA ALA A 346 -4.47 -16.12 5.21
C ALA A 346 -4.60 -16.58 3.75
N THR A 347 -4.01 -15.84 2.82
CA THR A 347 -4.15 -16.12 1.38
C THR A 347 -3.07 -17.05 0.83
N THR A 348 -1.97 -17.29 1.55
CA THR A 348 -0.89 -18.18 1.08
C THR A 348 -0.73 -19.43 1.94
N GLY A 349 -1.40 -19.49 3.10
CA GLY A 349 -1.23 -20.58 4.06
C GLY A 349 0.19 -20.66 4.61
N THR A 350 0.82 -19.51 4.81
CA THR A 350 2.19 -19.39 5.35
C THR A 350 2.17 -18.62 6.67
N VAL A 351 3.18 -18.82 7.52
CA VAL A 351 3.35 -17.96 8.70
C VAL A 351 3.81 -16.58 8.24
N ALA A 352 3.11 -15.53 8.66
CA ALA A 352 3.51 -14.15 8.40
C ALA A 352 3.57 -13.37 9.69
N ALA A 353 4.49 -12.42 9.78
CA ALA A 353 4.68 -11.63 10.98
C ALA A 353 4.92 -10.16 10.66
N CYS A 354 4.40 -9.29 11.53
CA CYS A 354 4.70 -7.87 11.55
C CYS A 354 5.55 -7.54 12.78
N LEU A 355 6.78 -7.03 12.58
CA LEU A 355 7.63 -6.51 13.65
C LEU A 355 7.44 -4.98 13.73
N LYS A 356 6.83 -4.48 14.80
CA LYS A 356 6.61 -3.04 15.02
C LYS A 356 7.82 -2.41 15.73
N MET A 357 7.80 -1.08 15.83
CA MET A 357 8.79 -0.27 16.55
C MET A 357 10.21 -0.47 16.01
N ILE A 358 10.38 -0.40 14.69
CA ILE A 358 11.69 -0.33 14.06
C ILE A 358 11.84 1.08 13.45
N PRO A 359 12.71 1.95 14.01
CA PRO A 359 13.57 1.75 15.18
C PRO A 359 12.76 1.77 16.50
N ASN A 360 13.38 1.31 17.58
CA ASN A 360 12.83 1.49 18.92
C ASN A 360 12.96 2.97 19.31
N GLN A 361 11.85 3.63 19.62
CA GLN A 361 11.77 5.09 19.74
C GLN A 361 10.59 5.52 20.63
N PRO A 362 10.57 6.74 21.18
CA PRO A 362 11.57 7.81 21.03
C PRO A 362 12.85 7.58 21.84
N ILE A 363 13.94 8.21 21.39
CA ILE A 363 15.25 8.18 22.04
C ILE A 363 15.68 9.60 22.42
N VAL A 364 16.11 9.80 23.67
CA VAL A 364 16.87 10.97 24.08
C VAL A 364 18.35 10.57 24.18
N PHE A 365 19.20 11.25 23.41
CA PHE A 365 20.64 11.07 23.47
C PHE A 365 21.24 11.99 24.55
N ARG A 366 22.11 11.45 25.39
CA ARG A 366 22.65 12.17 26.56
C ARG A 366 23.46 13.40 26.16
N ASP A 367 24.21 13.28 25.07
CA ASP A 367 25.04 14.36 24.53
C ASP A 367 24.27 15.31 23.59
N ASP A 368 22.97 15.09 23.37
CA ASP A 368 22.14 16.05 22.65
C ASP A 368 21.89 17.28 23.55
N PRO A 369 22.47 18.46 23.25
CA PRO A 369 22.31 19.63 24.10
C PRO A 369 20.85 20.09 24.19
N ALA A 370 20.02 19.77 23.19
CA ALA A 370 18.60 20.08 23.20
C ALA A 370 17.75 19.01 23.90
N GLN A 371 18.33 17.87 24.29
CA GLN A 371 17.64 16.73 24.89
C GLN A 371 16.36 16.35 24.13
N LYS A 372 16.39 16.42 22.78
CA LYS A 372 15.23 16.14 21.94
C LYS A 372 14.82 14.67 22.11
N LYS A 373 13.52 14.39 22.25
CA LYS A 373 12.94 13.06 22.03
C LYS A 373 12.93 12.77 20.53
N ARG A 374 13.99 12.15 20.02
CA ARG A 374 14.15 11.87 18.59
C ARG A 374 13.38 10.61 18.20
N ALA A 375 12.77 10.64 17.03
CA ALA A 375 12.03 9.54 16.42
C ALA A 375 12.34 9.48 14.91
N GLU A 376 12.11 8.32 14.29
CA GLU A 376 12.24 8.13 12.84
C GLU A 376 13.60 8.61 12.29
N ASP A 377 13.61 9.46 11.25
CA ASP A 377 14.80 10.00 10.59
C ASP A 377 15.66 10.87 11.52
N ALA A 378 15.06 11.54 12.51
CA ALA A 378 15.81 12.33 13.49
C ALA A 378 16.82 11.50 14.28
N ILE A 379 16.54 10.21 14.52
CA ILE A 379 17.48 9.29 15.17
C ILE A 379 18.59 8.92 14.18
N ILE A 380 18.23 8.62 12.92
CA ILE A 380 19.20 8.25 11.87
C ILE A 380 20.19 9.40 11.67
N ALA A 381 19.70 10.60 11.37
CA ALA A 381 20.50 11.79 11.16
C ALA A 381 21.41 12.11 12.35
N TRP A 382 20.92 11.94 13.58
CA TRP A 382 21.73 12.14 14.79
C TRP A 382 22.86 11.11 14.91
N THR A 383 22.57 9.83 14.68
CA THR A 383 23.61 8.78 14.73
C THR A 383 24.65 8.93 13.62
N TRP A 384 24.25 9.38 12.44
CA TRP A 384 25.17 9.69 11.34
C TRP A 384 26.07 10.88 11.69
N LYS A 385 25.50 11.93 12.29
CA LYS A 385 26.26 13.06 12.80
C LYS A 385 27.34 12.62 13.80
N ILE A 386 26.98 11.80 14.79
CA ILE A 386 27.96 11.30 15.77
C ILE A 386 29.07 10.52 15.06
N PHE A 387 28.72 9.61 14.14
CA PHE A 387 29.70 8.81 13.40
C PHE A 387 30.69 9.68 12.63
N VAL A 388 30.20 10.70 11.92
CA VAL A 388 31.03 11.61 11.12
C VAL A 388 31.89 12.51 12.00
N ASP A 389 31.31 13.10 13.07
CA ASP A 389 32.05 13.95 14.02
C ASP A 389 33.18 13.19 14.72
N GLN A 390 32.96 11.89 14.97
CA GLN A 390 33.95 10.96 15.53
C GLN A 390 34.85 10.33 14.47
N LYS A 391 34.84 10.82 13.23
CA LYS A 391 35.73 10.38 12.15
C LYS A 391 35.63 8.87 11.87
N GLY A 392 34.43 8.33 11.95
CA GLY A 392 34.13 6.93 11.67
C GLY A 392 34.61 5.93 12.72
N ALA A 393 34.95 6.38 13.93
CA ALA A 393 35.58 5.55 14.96
C ALA A 393 34.73 4.35 15.43
N ASP A 394 33.39 4.47 15.40
CA ASP A 394 32.49 3.49 16.01
C ASP A 394 31.28 3.18 15.09
N PRO A 395 31.37 2.16 14.23
CA PRO A 395 30.28 1.73 13.35
C PRO A 395 28.98 1.38 14.08
N GLU A 396 29.06 0.90 15.32
CA GLU A 396 27.90 0.43 16.09
C GLU A 396 27.00 1.58 16.56
N ILE A 397 27.45 2.83 16.41
CA ILE A 397 26.63 4.02 16.65
C ILE A 397 25.53 4.18 15.61
N LEU A 398 25.70 3.64 14.40
CA LEU A 398 24.75 3.82 13.31
C LEU A 398 23.45 3.07 13.60
N LEU A 399 22.32 3.77 13.59
CA LEU A 399 21.02 3.20 13.94
C LEU A 399 20.63 1.96 13.11
N ARG A 400 21.20 1.82 11.91
CA ARG A 400 21.01 0.63 11.07
C ARG A 400 21.37 -0.66 11.80
N MET A 401 22.43 -0.65 12.60
CA MET A 401 22.95 -1.83 13.30
C MET A 401 21.90 -2.48 14.21
N PRO A 402 21.34 -1.77 15.23
CA PRO A 402 20.31 -2.35 16.08
C PRO A 402 19.00 -2.61 15.33
N MET A 403 18.65 -1.83 14.30
CA MET A 403 17.45 -2.11 13.49
C MET A 403 17.55 -3.48 12.80
N THR A 404 18.69 -3.77 12.15
CA THR A 404 18.92 -5.06 11.48
C THR A 404 18.93 -6.22 12.47
N LYS A 405 19.62 -6.06 13.61
CA LYS A 405 19.67 -7.11 14.65
C LYS A 405 18.30 -7.42 15.24
N ALA A 406 17.47 -6.40 15.49
CA ALA A 406 16.11 -6.61 15.97
C ALA A 406 15.26 -7.42 14.98
N SER A 407 15.37 -7.14 13.68
CA SER A 407 14.68 -7.91 12.64
C SER A 407 15.17 -9.36 12.55
N ILE A 408 16.46 -9.63 12.76
CA ILE A 408 16.98 -11.01 12.82
C ILE A 408 16.44 -11.75 14.05
N ARG A 409 16.37 -11.09 15.20
CA ARG A 409 15.77 -11.67 16.42
C ARG A 409 14.28 -11.93 16.26
N ALA A 410 13.58 -11.17 15.41
CA ALA A 410 12.21 -11.50 15.02
C ALA A 410 12.15 -12.81 14.22
N LEU A 411 13.07 -13.05 13.27
CA LEU A 411 13.14 -14.34 12.54
C LEU A 411 13.39 -15.52 13.49
N ASP A 412 14.27 -15.36 14.49
CA ASP A 412 14.50 -16.37 15.54
C ASP A 412 13.22 -16.66 16.32
N THR A 413 12.50 -15.59 16.67
CA THR A 413 11.25 -15.66 17.44
C THR A 413 10.15 -16.37 16.66
N ILE A 414 10.00 -16.09 15.35
CA ILE A 414 9.05 -16.81 14.49
C ILE A 414 9.36 -18.29 14.49
N ASN A 415 10.61 -18.67 14.20
CA ASN A 415 11.01 -20.07 14.11
C ASN A 415 10.77 -20.82 15.42
N ASN A 416 11.14 -20.23 16.57
CA ASN A 416 10.94 -20.86 17.87
C ASN A 416 9.44 -20.97 18.24
N LEU A 417 8.65 -19.96 17.91
CA LEU A 417 7.21 -19.98 18.15
C LEU A 417 6.51 -21.02 17.29
N THR A 418 6.79 -21.08 15.99
CA THR A 418 6.14 -22.05 15.10
C THR A 418 6.53 -23.48 15.44
N GLN A 419 7.80 -23.70 15.77
CA GLN A 419 8.28 -25.02 16.22
C GLN A 419 7.59 -25.47 17.51
N SER A 420 7.35 -24.56 18.45
CA SER A 420 6.72 -24.90 19.74
C SER A 420 5.20 -25.04 19.65
N MET A 421 4.52 -24.19 18.86
CA MET A 421 3.05 -24.15 18.80
C MET A 421 2.45 -25.16 17.82
N ILE A 422 3.09 -25.36 16.66
CA ILE A 422 2.53 -26.19 15.58
C ILE A 422 3.47 -27.32 15.13
N GLY A 423 4.65 -27.45 15.75
CA GLY A 423 5.60 -28.52 15.44
C GLY A 423 6.31 -28.40 14.09
N GLU A 424 6.21 -27.24 13.43
CA GLU A 424 6.79 -26.96 12.11
C GLU A 424 7.85 -25.87 12.24
N THR A 425 8.98 -26.01 11.54
CA THR A 425 10.01 -24.96 11.46
C THR A 425 9.63 -23.90 10.44
N THR A 426 10.10 -22.66 10.66
CA THR A 426 10.01 -21.57 9.68
C THR A 426 11.40 -20.97 9.51
N ASP A 427 12.05 -21.28 8.40
CA ASP A 427 13.48 -21.04 8.19
C ASP A 427 13.83 -20.47 6.80
N ARG A 428 12.83 -20.23 5.95
CA ARG A 428 12.96 -19.52 4.67
C ARG A 428 12.02 -18.32 4.63
N PHE A 429 12.59 -17.12 4.66
CA PHE A 429 11.84 -15.88 4.77
C PHE A 429 11.94 -15.02 3.53
N MET A 430 10.83 -14.39 3.18
CA MET A 430 10.85 -13.14 2.44
C MET A 430 10.63 -12.00 3.42
N VAL A 431 11.41 -10.93 3.28
CA VAL A 431 11.35 -9.76 4.17
C VAL A 431 10.93 -8.52 3.37
N ALA A 432 10.04 -7.72 3.93
CA ALA A 432 9.57 -6.46 3.35
C ALA A 432 9.48 -5.35 4.41
N GLY A 433 9.45 -4.10 3.96
CA GLY A 433 9.25 -2.94 4.84
C GLY A 433 9.35 -1.63 4.05
N GLY A 434 8.70 -0.58 4.55
CA GLY A 434 8.66 0.76 3.94
C GLY A 434 9.75 1.70 4.44
N SER A 435 10.26 2.57 3.56
CA SER A 435 11.13 3.70 3.91
C SER A 435 12.42 3.21 4.60
N LYS A 436 12.80 3.78 5.74
CA LYS A 436 13.91 3.29 6.55
C LYS A 436 13.79 1.84 7.01
N ARG A 437 12.58 1.25 7.05
CA ARG A 437 12.41 -0.21 7.26
C ARG A 437 12.66 -0.99 5.98
N GLY A 438 12.35 -0.41 4.81
CA GLY A 438 12.82 -0.92 3.51
C GLY A 438 14.34 -0.95 3.43
N TRP A 439 15.00 0.03 4.05
CA TRP A 439 16.46 0.00 4.19
C TRP A 439 16.91 -1.13 5.14
N THR A 440 16.17 -1.39 6.22
CA THR A 440 16.44 -2.54 7.09
C THR A 440 16.27 -3.86 6.33
N THR A 441 15.22 -3.99 5.51
CA THR A 441 14.96 -5.15 4.65
C THR A 441 16.18 -5.51 3.80
N TRP A 442 16.83 -4.51 3.19
CA TRP A 442 18.10 -4.71 2.47
C TRP A 442 19.17 -5.33 3.36
N THR A 443 19.48 -4.70 4.49
CA THR A 443 20.55 -5.16 5.39
C THR A 443 20.26 -6.52 6.04
N VAL A 444 19.00 -6.83 6.34
CA VAL A 444 18.58 -8.15 6.84
C VAL A 444 18.82 -9.21 5.77
N GLY A 445 18.43 -8.93 4.51
CA GLY A 445 18.72 -9.80 3.38
C GLY A 445 20.20 -9.96 3.05
N ALA A 446 21.05 -9.00 3.46
CA ALA A 446 22.49 -9.07 3.23
C ALA A 446 23.22 -10.01 4.19
N VAL A 447 22.72 -10.14 5.42
CA VAL A 447 23.43 -10.85 6.49
C VAL A 447 22.80 -12.19 6.84
N ASP A 448 21.46 -12.31 6.86
CA ASP A 448 20.81 -13.54 7.30
C ASP A 448 20.48 -14.51 6.16
N LYS A 449 21.05 -15.73 6.24
CA LYS A 449 20.90 -16.77 5.20
C LYS A 449 19.48 -17.34 5.10
N ARG A 450 18.66 -17.22 6.15
CA ARG A 450 17.25 -17.65 6.13
C ARG A 450 16.43 -16.76 5.22
N VAL A 451 16.88 -15.55 4.91
CA VAL A 451 16.20 -14.64 3.99
C VAL A 451 16.52 -15.07 2.56
N VAL A 452 15.52 -15.55 1.84
CA VAL A 452 15.64 -16.06 0.46
C VAL A 452 15.18 -15.06 -0.59
N ALA A 453 14.41 -14.04 -0.20
CA ALA A 453 14.00 -12.93 -1.07
C ALA A 453 13.71 -11.67 -0.25
N ILE A 454 13.71 -10.51 -0.91
CA ILE A 454 13.39 -9.23 -0.27
C ILE A 454 12.45 -8.38 -1.12
N ALA A 455 11.59 -7.59 -0.47
CA ALA A 455 10.80 -6.53 -1.08
C ALA A 455 10.96 -5.21 -0.30
N PRO A 456 12.04 -4.45 -0.55
CA PRO A 456 12.17 -3.10 -0.02
C PRO A 456 11.17 -2.15 -0.70
N ILE A 457 10.42 -1.40 0.11
CA ILE A 457 9.35 -0.50 -0.35
C ILE A 457 9.76 0.94 -0.07
N VAL A 458 9.65 1.81 -1.08
CA VAL A 458 10.05 3.23 -1.05
C VAL A 458 11.40 3.38 -0.37
N MET A 459 12.38 2.61 -0.85
CA MET A 459 13.77 2.68 -0.40
C MET A 459 14.69 2.20 -1.52
N ASP A 460 14.80 3.03 -2.55
CA ASP A 460 15.70 2.84 -3.67
C ASP A 460 16.87 3.85 -3.71
N LEU A 461 17.10 4.61 -2.65
CA LEU A 461 18.32 5.41 -2.47
C LEU A 461 19.55 4.54 -2.14
N LEU A 462 20.04 3.81 -3.14
CA LEU A 462 21.29 3.05 -3.10
C LEU A 462 22.39 3.82 -3.83
N ASN A 463 23.66 3.51 -3.57
CA ASN A 463 24.76 4.35 -4.06
C ASN A 463 24.59 5.80 -3.56
N LEU A 464 24.36 5.91 -2.26
CA LEU A 464 23.84 7.05 -1.51
C LEU A 464 24.46 8.38 -1.94
N GLN A 465 25.78 8.50 -1.88
CA GLN A 465 26.48 9.77 -2.15
C GLN A 465 26.25 10.27 -3.58
N GLU A 466 26.33 9.37 -4.57
CA GLU A 466 26.12 9.72 -5.98
C GLU A 466 24.66 10.12 -6.25
N ASN A 467 23.70 9.39 -5.69
CA ASN A 467 22.29 9.74 -5.81
C ASN A 467 21.99 11.09 -5.15
N LEU A 468 22.60 11.40 -4.00
CA LEU A 468 22.40 12.68 -3.32
C LEU A 468 22.97 13.87 -4.10
N HIS A 469 24.10 13.70 -4.80
CA HIS A 469 24.59 14.69 -5.77
C HIS A 469 23.59 14.87 -6.92
N HIS A 470 23.03 13.78 -7.43
CA HIS A 470 21.95 13.82 -8.41
C HIS A 470 20.71 14.58 -7.90
N TYR A 471 20.35 14.46 -6.63
CA TYR A 471 19.21 15.19 -6.04
C TYR A 471 19.49 16.68 -6.05
N TYR A 472 20.67 17.08 -5.56
CA TYR A 472 21.06 18.49 -5.53
C TYR A 472 21.04 19.10 -6.94
N ARG A 473 21.56 18.40 -7.94
CA ARG A 473 21.56 18.87 -9.34
C ARG A 473 20.17 18.99 -9.95
N SER A 474 19.22 18.16 -9.48
CA SER A 474 17.84 18.13 -9.96
C SER A 474 16.97 19.18 -9.28
N LEU A 475 17.17 19.35 -7.98
CA LEU A 475 16.35 20.17 -7.11
C LEU A 475 17.01 21.48 -6.72
N GLY A 476 18.29 21.74 -6.94
CA GLY A 476 18.99 22.97 -6.55
C GLY A 476 19.01 23.24 -5.05
N GLY A 477 18.93 22.18 -4.26
CA GLY A 477 18.74 22.16 -2.81
C GLY A 477 18.41 20.73 -2.36
N TRP A 478 17.78 20.61 -1.21
CA TRP A 478 17.40 19.34 -0.61
C TRP A 478 15.90 19.24 -0.46
N THR A 479 15.34 18.06 -0.63
CA THR A 479 13.91 17.89 -0.32
C THR A 479 13.63 18.29 1.12
N TYR A 480 12.51 18.99 1.37
CA TYR A 480 12.06 19.30 2.73
C TYR A 480 11.91 18.05 3.62
N ALA A 481 11.72 16.86 3.02
CA ALA A 481 11.69 15.60 3.73
C ALA A 481 13.03 15.26 4.43
N PHE A 482 14.13 15.91 4.03
CA PHE A 482 15.45 15.74 4.64
C PHE A 482 15.72 16.72 5.79
N ASP A 483 14.71 17.40 6.34
CA ASP A 483 14.88 18.41 7.39
C ASP A 483 15.77 17.91 8.55
N ASP A 484 15.54 16.70 9.07
CA ASP A 484 16.37 16.11 10.12
C ASP A 484 17.86 15.99 9.74
N TYR A 485 18.15 15.60 8.50
CA TYR A 485 19.51 15.48 7.97
C TYR A 485 20.14 16.86 7.75
N TYR A 486 19.33 17.82 7.30
CA TYR A 486 19.72 19.21 7.13
C TYR A 486 20.02 19.87 8.49
N GLU A 487 19.18 19.73 9.52
CA GLU A 487 19.47 20.24 10.87
C GLU A 487 20.80 19.73 11.42
N ASN A 488 21.17 18.49 11.09
CA ASN A 488 22.37 17.83 11.57
C ASN A 488 23.62 18.03 10.69
N ASN A 489 23.57 18.94 9.71
CA ASN A 489 24.67 19.24 8.79
C ASN A 489 25.14 18.01 7.98
N PHE A 490 24.31 17.00 7.78
CA PHE A 490 24.64 15.88 6.89
C PHE A 490 24.85 16.39 5.45
N THR A 491 23.94 17.24 4.97
CA THR A 491 24.00 17.83 3.62
C THR A 491 25.26 18.66 3.38
N LEU A 492 25.70 19.43 4.39
CA LEU A 492 26.94 20.20 4.36
C LEU A 492 28.19 19.32 4.21
N ASN A 493 28.15 18.10 4.73
CA ASN A 493 29.27 17.20 4.81
C ASN A 493 29.22 16.06 3.78
N LEU A 494 28.40 16.18 2.74
CA LEU A 494 28.13 15.11 1.77
C LEU A 494 29.39 14.45 1.20
N ASP A 495 30.43 15.24 0.91
CA ASP A 495 31.70 14.79 0.33
C ASP A 495 32.76 14.35 1.36
N SER A 496 32.42 14.36 2.65
CA SER A 496 33.34 13.93 3.71
C SER A 496 33.76 12.47 3.50
N PRO A 497 35.05 12.12 3.71
CA PRO A 497 35.50 10.72 3.63
C PRO A 497 34.74 9.82 4.62
N TYR A 498 34.28 10.37 5.75
CA TYR A 498 33.54 9.60 6.74
C TYR A 498 32.09 9.31 6.32
N ILE A 499 31.53 10.07 5.36
CA ILE A 499 30.25 9.71 4.71
C ILE A 499 30.44 8.49 3.82
N LYS A 500 31.58 8.39 3.13
CA LYS A 500 31.93 7.20 2.36
C LYS A 500 32.13 5.98 3.25
N ASP A 501 32.83 6.14 4.39
CA ASP A 501 33.00 5.07 5.37
C ASP A 501 31.66 4.62 5.96
N MET A 502 30.77 5.57 6.25
CA MET A 502 29.41 5.28 6.70
C MET A 502 28.62 4.52 5.63
N ALA A 503 28.65 4.98 4.37
CA ALA A 503 27.97 4.33 3.25
C ALA A 503 28.48 2.90 3.02
N ALA A 504 29.77 2.64 3.21
CA ALA A 504 30.33 1.28 3.15
C ALA A 504 29.67 0.31 4.16
N ILE A 505 29.07 0.83 5.23
CA ILE A 505 28.37 0.06 6.26
C ILE A 505 26.86 0.03 6.00
N VAL A 506 26.22 1.17 5.72
CA VAL A 506 24.75 1.26 5.68
C VAL A 506 24.17 1.11 4.28
N ASP A 507 24.88 1.49 3.22
CA ASP A 507 24.35 1.46 1.86
C ASP A 507 24.21 0.01 1.36
N PRO A 508 23.03 -0.42 0.90
CA PRO A 508 22.83 -1.77 0.39
C PRO A 508 23.76 -2.14 -0.77
N ILE A 509 24.22 -1.18 -1.58
CA ILE A 509 25.11 -1.46 -2.71
C ILE A 509 26.44 -2.11 -2.27
N SER A 510 26.88 -1.84 -1.03
CA SER A 510 28.08 -2.42 -0.41
C SER A 510 27.98 -3.94 -0.21
N TYR A 511 26.77 -4.50 -0.28
CA TYR A 511 26.50 -5.92 -0.06
C TYR A 511 26.02 -6.65 -1.33
N THR A 512 26.24 -6.06 -2.50
CA THR A 512 25.73 -6.57 -3.79
C THR A 512 25.99 -8.06 -4.01
N ASP A 513 27.19 -8.55 -3.67
CA ASP A 513 27.58 -9.95 -3.83
C ASP A 513 26.75 -10.93 -2.97
N ARG A 514 26.16 -10.44 -1.88
CA ARG A 514 25.37 -11.24 -0.94
C ARG A 514 23.91 -11.42 -1.38
N TYR A 515 23.50 -10.70 -2.43
CA TYR A 515 22.14 -10.78 -2.96
C TYR A 515 22.00 -11.64 -4.21
N VAL A 516 23.10 -12.23 -4.71
CA VAL A 516 23.11 -12.94 -6.00
C VAL A 516 22.04 -14.03 -6.10
N ASP A 517 21.79 -14.74 -5.00
CA ASP A 517 20.82 -15.84 -4.90
C ASP A 517 19.50 -15.41 -4.25
N LYS A 518 19.21 -14.10 -4.18
CA LYS A 518 18.02 -13.56 -3.50
C LYS A 518 17.24 -12.67 -4.45
N PRO A 519 16.14 -13.17 -5.05
CA PRO A 519 15.24 -12.34 -5.85
C PRO A 519 14.78 -11.10 -5.06
N LYS A 520 14.80 -9.95 -5.74
CA LYS A 520 14.58 -8.63 -5.12
C LYS A 520 13.42 -7.96 -5.84
N TYR A 521 12.37 -7.60 -5.12
CA TYR A 521 11.26 -6.83 -5.66
C TYR A 521 11.27 -5.40 -5.09
N ILE A 522 11.95 -4.52 -5.80
CA ILE A 522 12.22 -3.15 -5.37
C ILE A 522 11.03 -2.28 -5.80
N ILE A 523 10.38 -1.64 -4.83
CA ILE A 523 9.18 -0.83 -5.07
C ILE A 523 9.50 0.62 -4.74
N SER A 524 9.12 1.54 -5.63
CA SER A 524 9.30 2.99 -5.46
C SER A 524 8.07 3.76 -5.95
N ALA A 525 8.01 5.07 -5.67
CA ALA A 525 6.85 5.92 -5.92
C ALA A 525 7.19 7.03 -6.93
N GLY A 526 6.29 7.27 -7.88
CA GLY A 526 6.53 8.21 -8.99
C GLY A 526 6.60 9.67 -8.55
N GLY A 527 6.05 10.01 -7.38
CA GLY A 527 6.12 11.35 -6.80
C GLY A 527 6.48 11.34 -5.32
N ASP A 528 7.36 10.41 -4.93
CA ASP A 528 7.94 10.32 -3.58
C ASP A 528 8.52 11.67 -3.14
N GLN A 529 8.38 12.04 -1.87
CA GLN A 529 8.95 13.27 -1.33
C GLN A 529 10.41 13.13 -0.91
N PHE A 530 10.87 11.92 -0.62
CA PHE A 530 12.26 11.62 -0.26
C PHE A 530 13.09 11.29 -1.51
N PHE A 531 12.53 10.53 -2.46
CA PHE A 531 13.31 9.89 -3.51
C PHE A 531 12.94 10.34 -4.92
N MET A 532 13.90 10.28 -5.86
CA MET A 532 13.66 10.67 -7.25
C MET A 532 13.25 9.45 -8.08
N PRO A 533 12.37 9.62 -9.08
CA PRO A 533 11.86 8.48 -9.85
C PRO A 533 12.94 7.81 -10.71
N ASP A 534 14.11 8.43 -10.92
CA ASP A 534 15.26 7.88 -11.64
C ASP A 534 16.46 7.45 -10.78
N ASP A 535 16.30 7.32 -9.44
CA ASP A 535 17.33 6.81 -8.51
C ASP A 535 18.00 5.52 -8.99
N SER A 536 17.18 4.63 -9.57
CA SER A 536 17.59 3.35 -10.14
C SER A 536 18.75 3.45 -11.13
N ARG A 537 18.93 4.59 -11.81
CA ARG A 537 20.03 4.86 -12.73
C ARG A 537 21.41 4.63 -12.08
N PHE A 538 21.54 4.85 -10.78
CA PHE A 538 22.83 4.87 -10.10
C PHE A 538 23.23 3.53 -9.46
N TYR A 539 22.29 2.57 -9.38
CA TYR A 539 22.53 1.30 -8.68
C TYR A 539 21.97 0.07 -9.40
N PHE A 540 20.91 0.18 -10.23
CA PHE A 540 20.16 -0.99 -10.68
C PHE A 540 21.04 -1.97 -11.48
N ASP A 541 21.87 -1.48 -12.40
CA ASP A 541 22.80 -2.30 -13.18
C ASP A 541 23.93 -2.92 -12.33
N LYS A 542 24.27 -2.27 -11.21
CA LYS A 542 25.30 -2.76 -10.29
C LYS A 542 24.80 -3.95 -9.47
N LEU A 543 23.48 -4.06 -9.24
CA LEU A 543 22.89 -5.18 -8.49
C LEU A 543 23.08 -6.52 -9.23
N LYS A 544 23.48 -7.55 -8.48
CA LYS A 544 23.62 -8.93 -8.95
C LYS A 544 22.36 -9.75 -8.63
N GLY A 545 22.18 -10.85 -9.36
CA GLY A 545 21.05 -11.75 -9.19
C GLY A 545 19.76 -11.27 -9.85
N GLU A 546 18.66 -11.97 -9.57
CA GLU A 546 17.33 -11.61 -10.07
C GLU A 546 16.80 -10.36 -9.36
N LYS A 547 16.43 -9.35 -10.14
CA LYS A 547 15.99 -8.04 -9.66
C LYS A 547 14.80 -7.55 -10.48
N TYR A 548 13.78 -7.11 -9.77
CA TYR A 548 12.51 -6.64 -10.29
C TYR A 548 12.24 -5.27 -9.71
N PHE A 549 11.77 -4.35 -10.55
CA PHE A 549 11.45 -2.99 -10.15
C PHE A 549 9.95 -2.76 -10.32
N ARG A 550 9.35 -1.95 -9.44
CA ARG A 550 7.98 -1.44 -9.58
C ARG A 550 7.95 0.01 -9.17
N MET A 551 7.82 0.89 -10.15
CA MET A 551 7.50 2.30 -9.96
C MET A 551 5.97 2.46 -9.91
N VAL A 552 5.43 2.98 -8.81
CA VAL A 552 3.99 3.19 -8.63
C VAL A 552 3.62 4.62 -9.03
N PRO A 553 2.91 4.84 -10.16
CA PRO A 553 2.56 6.18 -10.63
C PRO A 553 1.57 6.86 -9.69
N ASN A 554 1.55 8.20 -9.68
CA ASN A 554 0.61 9.02 -8.90
C ASN A 554 0.58 8.73 -7.39
N THR A 555 1.71 8.33 -6.82
CA THR A 555 1.86 8.11 -5.37
C THR A 555 3.00 8.93 -4.79
N GLY A 556 2.85 9.30 -3.53
CA GLY A 556 3.94 9.82 -2.70
C GLY A 556 4.62 8.71 -1.91
N HIS A 557 5.40 9.11 -0.90
CA HIS A 557 6.18 8.20 -0.07
C HIS A 557 5.35 7.12 0.66
N GLY A 558 4.09 7.42 1.01
CA GLY A 558 3.17 6.47 1.63
C GLY A 558 2.56 5.43 0.67
N LEU A 559 2.76 5.58 -0.65
CA LEU A 559 2.10 4.78 -1.69
C LEU A 559 0.57 4.91 -1.76
N ASP A 560 -0.03 5.82 -1.01
CA ASP A 560 -1.47 6.09 -1.04
C ASP A 560 -1.95 6.53 -2.44
N PRO A 561 -3.13 6.06 -2.90
CA PRO A 561 -4.04 5.10 -2.27
C PRO A 561 -3.79 3.64 -2.68
N PHE A 562 -2.63 3.33 -3.27
CA PHE A 562 -2.35 2.04 -3.94
C PHE A 562 -1.59 1.03 -3.06
N GLU A 563 -1.47 1.26 -1.75
CA GLU A 563 -0.75 0.37 -0.84
C GLU A 563 -1.23 -1.09 -0.94
N LEU A 564 -2.55 -1.34 -0.93
CA LEU A 564 -3.09 -2.70 -1.07
C LEU A 564 -2.67 -3.37 -2.39
N SER A 565 -2.60 -2.61 -3.49
CA SER A 565 -2.11 -3.13 -4.77
C SER A 565 -0.62 -3.52 -4.70
N VAL A 566 0.16 -2.78 -3.93
CA VAL A 566 1.57 -3.12 -3.67
C VAL A 566 1.67 -4.40 -2.85
N ILE A 567 0.85 -4.57 -1.81
CA ILE A 567 0.81 -5.80 -1.01
C ILE A 567 0.38 -7.01 -1.83
N PHE A 568 -0.61 -6.88 -2.72
CA PHE A 568 -0.98 -7.97 -3.64
C PHE A 568 0.14 -8.32 -4.63
N GLY A 569 0.91 -7.34 -5.10
CA GLY A 569 2.11 -7.61 -5.90
C GLY A 569 3.21 -8.32 -5.10
N ILE A 570 3.43 -7.92 -3.85
CA ILE A 570 4.36 -8.60 -2.94
C ILE A 570 3.92 -10.04 -2.70
N ARG A 571 2.61 -10.28 -2.51
CA ARG A 571 2.03 -11.62 -2.40
C ARG A 571 2.30 -12.48 -3.64
N ALA A 572 2.07 -11.93 -4.83
CA ALA A 572 2.30 -12.64 -6.10
C ALA A 572 3.78 -13.04 -6.25
N PHE A 573 4.68 -12.11 -5.92
CA PHE A 573 6.12 -12.34 -5.91
C PHE A 573 6.52 -13.39 -4.87
N TYR A 574 6.00 -13.27 -3.64
CA TYR A 574 6.19 -14.22 -2.55
C TYR A 574 5.82 -15.64 -2.95
N LEU A 575 4.61 -15.84 -3.50
CA LEU A 575 4.14 -17.15 -3.93
C LEU A 575 5.05 -17.73 -5.01
N SER A 576 5.50 -16.91 -5.96
CA SER A 576 6.38 -17.35 -7.02
C SER A 576 7.72 -17.84 -6.48
N VAL A 577 8.37 -17.05 -5.61
CA VAL A 577 9.64 -17.41 -5.00
C VAL A 577 9.51 -18.65 -4.11
N MET A 578 8.52 -18.67 -3.22
CA MET A 578 8.40 -19.71 -2.20
C MET A 578 7.98 -21.07 -2.75
N ASN A 579 7.30 -21.09 -3.91
CA ASN A 579 6.98 -22.30 -4.66
C ASN A 579 8.00 -22.62 -5.77
N ASN A 580 9.12 -21.90 -5.83
CA ASN A 580 10.17 -22.09 -6.83
C ASN A 580 9.64 -22.00 -8.29
N ASN A 581 8.65 -21.13 -8.51
CA ASN A 581 8.13 -20.83 -9.84
C ASN A 581 9.04 -19.81 -10.54
N THR A 582 9.23 -19.99 -11.85
CA THR A 582 10.07 -19.07 -12.62
C THR A 582 9.36 -17.73 -12.79
N LEU A 583 10.00 -16.66 -12.33
CA LEU A 583 9.50 -15.29 -12.51
C LEU A 583 9.76 -14.81 -13.96
N PRO A 584 8.80 -14.12 -14.60
CA PRO A 584 8.96 -13.60 -15.95
C PRO A 584 10.15 -12.65 -16.06
N LYS A 585 11.04 -12.83 -17.03
CA LYS A 585 12.19 -11.91 -17.19
C LYS A 585 11.89 -10.84 -18.22
N MET A 586 12.45 -9.66 -17.95
CA MET A 586 12.36 -8.46 -18.78
C MET A 586 13.77 -7.95 -19.04
N LYS A 587 14.00 -7.46 -20.25
CA LYS A 587 15.19 -6.70 -20.62
C LYS A 587 14.74 -5.42 -21.29
N TRP A 588 15.35 -4.30 -20.93
CA TRP A 588 15.07 -3.02 -21.56
C TRP A 588 16.34 -2.27 -21.88
N HIS A 589 16.22 -1.34 -22.82
CA HIS A 589 17.24 -0.38 -23.17
C HIS A 589 16.66 1.03 -23.10
N LEU A 590 17.39 1.93 -22.44
CA LEU A 590 17.04 3.34 -22.31
C LEU A 590 17.94 4.16 -23.23
N GLU A 591 17.34 4.94 -24.13
CA GLU A 591 18.05 5.80 -25.09
C GLU A 591 17.60 7.24 -24.93
N THR A 592 18.54 8.19 -24.91
CA THR A 592 18.24 9.63 -24.98
C THR A 592 18.87 10.23 -26.23
N THR A 593 18.10 11.02 -26.97
CA THR A 593 18.54 11.74 -28.16
C THR A 593 18.41 13.24 -27.96
N SER A 594 18.89 14.04 -28.92
CA SER A 594 18.66 15.48 -28.92
C SER A 594 17.18 15.86 -29.07
N ALA A 595 16.33 14.94 -29.54
CA ALA A 595 14.92 15.17 -29.80
C ALA A 595 13.99 14.62 -28.71
N GLY A 596 14.45 13.66 -27.89
CA GLY A 596 13.61 13.00 -26.90
C GLY A 596 14.30 11.80 -26.25
N GLY A 597 13.53 10.77 -25.92
CA GLY A 597 14.06 9.50 -25.46
C GLY A 597 13.15 8.33 -25.76
N LYS A 598 13.73 7.13 -25.67
CA LYS A 598 13.10 5.89 -26.08
C LYS A 598 13.39 4.79 -25.08
N ILE A 599 12.38 3.97 -24.79
CA ILE A 599 12.52 2.73 -24.02
C ILE A 599 12.13 1.58 -24.94
N SER A 600 13.07 0.67 -25.20
CA SER A 600 12.82 -0.59 -25.91
C SER A 600 12.80 -1.73 -24.90
N LEU A 601 11.70 -2.47 -24.82
CA LEU A 601 11.44 -3.54 -23.87
C LEU A 601 11.28 -4.89 -24.59
N VAL A 602 11.88 -5.93 -24.05
CA VAL A 602 11.70 -7.33 -24.45
C VAL A 602 11.33 -8.17 -23.23
N THR A 603 10.33 -9.04 -23.37
CA THR A 603 9.92 -10.00 -22.33
C THR A 603 10.23 -11.43 -22.78
N GLU A 604 10.37 -12.37 -21.83
CA GLU A 604 10.55 -13.79 -22.15
C GLU A 604 9.24 -14.52 -22.45
N ILE A 605 8.13 -14.04 -21.89
CA ILE A 605 6.78 -14.59 -22.08
C ILE A 605 5.81 -13.47 -22.44
N GLN A 606 4.64 -13.83 -22.98
CA GLN A 606 3.60 -12.88 -23.35
C GLN A 606 3.03 -12.20 -22.09
N PRO A 607 3.10 -10.87 -21.96
CA PRO A 607 2.44 -10.13 -20.88
C PRO A 607 0.95 -10.00 -21.11
N ALA A 608 0.20 -9.80 -20.02
CA ALA A 608 -1.23 -9.51 -20.04
C ALA A 608 -1.50 -8.05 -20.43
N THR A 609 -0.74 -7.10 -19.87
CA THR A 609 -0.79 -5.69 -20.26
C THR A 609 0.61 -5.08 -20.34
N VAL A 610 0.76 -4.10 -21.22
CA VAL A 610 1.96 -3.27 -21.36
C VAL A 610 1.49 -1.82 -21.50
N VAL A 611 1.90 -0.96 -20.57
CA VAL A 611 1.43 0.43 -20.48
C VAL A 611 2.63 1.33 -20.20
N CYS A 612 2.75 2.46 -20.90
CA CYS A 612 3.71 3.50 -20.53
C CYS A 612 3.03 4.46 -19.56
N TYR A 613 3.73 4.82 -18.49
CA TYR A 613 3.38 5.95 -17.65
C TYR A 613 4.37 7.08 -17.88
N HIS A 614 3.89 8.32 -17.93
CA HIS A 614 4.74 9.50 -18.07
C HIS A 614 4.21 10.70 -17.27
N ALA A 615 5.12 11.52 -16.76
CA ALA A 615 4.80 12.78 -16.09
C ALA A 615 5.72 13.89 -16.59
N THR A 616 5.25 15.13 -16.65
CA THR A 616 6.02 16.29 -17.14
C THR A 616 5.98 17.42 -16.12
N THR A 617 7.15 17.91 -15.71
CA THR A 617 7.28 19.08 -14.83
C THR A 617 6.83 20.36 -15.55
N SER A 618 6.24 21.33 -14.85
CA SER A 618 5.51 22.43 -15.49
C SER A 618 6.25 23.77 -15.62
N ASP A 619 7.28 24.05 -14.83
CA ASP A 619 7.90 25.40 -14.75
C ASP A 619 9.36 25.49 -15.25
N GLY A 620 10.00 24.35 -15.52
CA GLY A 620 11.39 24.29 -15.98
C GLY A 620 12.44 24.74 -14.96
N LYS A 621 12.06 24.99 -13.70
CA LYS A 621 12.99 25.45 -12.66
C LYS A 621 13.71 24.30 -11.99
N ARG A 622 12.99 23.23 -11.66
CA ARG A 622 13.51 22.04 -11.01
C ARG A 622 13.03 20.80 -11.73
N LYS A 623 13.86 19.77 -11.76
CA LYS A 623 13.46 18.42 -12.16
C LYS A 623 12.75 17.79 -10.97
N ASP A 624 11.56 18.31 -10.64
CA ASP A 624 10.83 17.99 -9.40
C ASP A 624 9.52 17.25 -9.71
N PHE A 625 9.54 15.93 -9.47
CA PHE A 625 8.39 15.04 -9.68
C PHE A 625 7.62 14.73 -8.40
N ARG A 626 8.06 15.25 -7.25
CA ARG A 626 7.44 15.00 -5.95
C ARG A 626 6.01 15.52 -5.96
N ILE A 627 5.07 14.86 -5.28
CA ILE A 627 3.67 15.33 -5.23
C ILE A 627 3.49 16.62 -4.41
N THR A 628 4.48 16.99 -3.60
CA THR A 628 4.52 18.19 -2.77
C THR A 628 5.91 18.81 -2.74
N ARG A 629 5.99 20.13 -2.55
CA ARG A 629 7.24 20.93 -2.51
C ARG A 629 7.13 22.11 -1.53
N LEU A 630 8.23 22.74 -1.16
CA LEU A 630 8.29 23.82 -0.16
C LEU A 630 8.51 25.23 -0.77
N ASP A 631 8.75 25.37 -2.08
CA ASP A 631 9.14 26.65 -2.73
C ASP A 631 8.44 27.92 -2.16
N ASN A 632 9.19 28.74 -1.40
CA ASN A 632 8.77 29.99 -0.74
C ASN A 632 7.63 29.88 0.29
N SER A 633 7.24 28.66 0.67
CA SER A 633 6.25 28.37 1.69
C SER A 633 6.94 27.90 2.99
N SER A 634 6.28 28.08 4.12
CA SER A 634 6.68 27.46 5.39
C SER A 634 6.13 26.04 5.55
N GLN A 635 5.24 25.61 4.66
CA GLN A 635 4.57 24.31 4.68
C GLN A 635 4.55 23.68 3.28
N PRO A 636 4.64 22.35 3.15
CA PRO A 636 4.55 21.69 1.85
C PRO A 636 3.26 22.05 1.11
N VAL A 637 3.38 22.42 -0.17
CA VAL A 637 2.28 22.71 -1.08
C VAL A 637 2.25 21.67 -2.20
N ALA A 638 1.08 21.43 -2.77
CA ALA A 638 0.91 20.49 -3.88
C ALA A 638 1.78 20.89 -5.09
N ASN A 639 2.44 19.90 -5.68
CA ASN A 639 3.19 20.01 -6.92
C ASN A 639 2.50 19.14 -7.98
N PRO A 640 1.65 19.73 -8.84
CA PRO A 640 0.80 18.97 -9.75
C PRO A 640 1.61 18.42 -10.92
N VAL A 641 2.23 17.24 -10.72
CA VAL A 641 2.97 16.48 -11.74
C VAL A 641 2.37 15.07 -11.87
N PRO A 642 1.11 14.95 -12.35
CA PRO A 642 0.45 13.67 -12.49
C PRO A 642 1.10 12.80 -13.56
N TRP A 643 1.13 11.49 -13.30
CA TRP A 643 1.54 10.44 -14.20
C TRP A 643 0.34 10.00 -15.05
N TYR A 644 0.42 10.25 -16.36
CA TYR A 644 -0.56 9.84 -17.35
C TYR A 644 -0.12 8.57 -18.07
N THR A 645 -1.06 7.88 -18.69
CA THR A 645 -0.77 6.74 -19.56
C THR A 645 -0.47 7.20 -20.99
N ALA A 646 0.43 6.49 -21.66
CA ALA A 646 0.69 6.62 -23.08
C ALA A 646 0.72 5.23 -23.75
N ASP A 647 0.43 5.22 -25.05
CA ASP A 647 0.46 4.00 -25.85
C ASP A 647 1.89 3.48 -26.01
N VAL A 648 2.03 2.16 -25.99
CA VAL A 648 3.29 1.47 -26.25
C VAL A 648 3.18 0.72 -27.56
N LYS A 649 4.11 0.98 -28.48
CA LYS A 649 4.15 0.33 -29.79
C LYS A 649 4.72 -1.08 -29.64
N GLN A 650 3.92 -2.09 -29.92
CA GLN A 650 4.43 -3.46 -30.06
C GLN A 650 5.22 -3.60 -31.37
N THR A 651 6.50 -3.94 -31.29
CA THR A 651 7.40 -4.09 -32.44
C THR A 651 7.58 -5.54 -32.88
N SER A 652 7.36 -6.50 -31.97
CA SER A 652 7.30 -7.93 -32.24
C SER A 652 6.39 -8.62 -31.22
N ALA A 653 6.17 -9.94 -31.34
CA ALA A 653 5.34 -10.69 -30.39
C ALA A 653 5.72 -10.45 -28.92
N LEU A 654 7.01 -10.35 -28.62
CA LEU A 654 7.55 -10.17 -27.27
C LEU A 654 8.40 -8.89 -27.14
N SER A 655 8.15 -7.87 -27.96
CA SER A 655 8.93 -6.63 -27.94
C SER A 655 8.05 -5.40 -28.09
N TRP A 656 8.39 -4.37 -27.32
CA TRP A 656 7.65 -3.11 -27.22
C TRP A 656 8.59 -1.92 -27.21
N GLU A 657 8.10 -0.79 -27.67
CA GLU A 657 8.84 0.46 -27.71
C GLU A 657 7.93 1.64 -27.39
N VAL A 658 8.44 2.59 -26.60
CA VAL A 658 7.83 3.91 -26.44
C VAL A 658 8.91 4.96 -26.69
N GLU A 659 8.56 5.99 -27.46
CA GLU A 659 9.40 7.14 -27.75
C GLU A 659 8.62 8.40 -27.42
N LEU A 660 9.17 9.26 -26.56
CA LEU A 660 8.58 10.53 -26.19
C LEU A 660 9.53 11.69 -26.56
N PRO A 661 9.01 12.80 -27.11
CA PRO A 661 9.83 13.97 -27.42
C PRO A 661 10.23 14.72 -26.15
N ASN A 662 11.31 15.48 -26.22
CA ASN A 662 11.66 16.43 -25.16
C ASN A 662 10.51 17.43 -24.96
N PRO A 663 10.08 17.71 -23.71
CA PRO A 663 9.03 18.69 -23.48
C PRO A 663 9.53 20.10 -23.83
N PRO A 664 8.65 21.02 -24.26
CA PRO A 664 9.03 22.41 -24.51
C PRO A 664 9.58 23.14 -23.27
N VAL A 665 9.14 22.72 -22.08
CA VAL A 665 9.56 23.27 -20.78
C VAL A 665 9.75 22.10 -19.81
N GLY A 666 10.84 22.15 -19.03
CA GLY A 666 11.11 21.18 -17.96
C GLY A 666 11.54 19.80 -18.44
N TRP A 667 11.10 18.77 -17.74
CA TRP A 667 11.48 17.38 -17.94
C TRP A 667 10.26 16.47 -17.96
N THR A 668 10.32 15.44 -18.80
CA THR A 668 9.36 14.34 -18.84
C THR A 668 10.03 13.08 -18.32
N ALA A 669 9.47 12.49 -17.27
CA ALA A 669 9.82 11.16 -16.78
C ALA A 669 8.85 10.13 -17.35
N PHE A 670 9.33 8.95 -17.73
CA PHE A 670 8.48 7.87 -18.21
C PHE A 670 9.10 6.47 -18.02
N PHE A 671 8.24 5.47 -17.85
CA PHE A 671 8.61 4.05 -17.71
C PHE A 671 7.52 3.16 -18.30
N ILE A 672 7.86 1.92 -18.64
CA ILE A 672 6.88 0.91 -19.09
C ILE A 672 6.54 -0.01 -17.91
N GLN A 673 5.25 -0.12 -17.58
CA GLN A 673 4.69 -1.13 -16.68
C GLN A 673 4.22 -2.34 -17.49
N VAL A 674 4.51 -3.53 -16.98
CA VAL A 674 4.15 -4.81 -17.56
C VAL A 674 3.48 -5.66 -16.50
N THR A 675 2.36 -6.29 -16.86
CA THR A 675 1.68 -7.25 -15.99
C THR A 675 1.76 -8.66 -16.56
N PHE A 676 1.94 -9.64 -15.68
CA PHE A 676 1.92 -11.06 -16.00
C PHE A 676 0.96 -11.79 -15.07
N ALA A 677 0.38 -12.89 -15.55
CA ALA A 677 -0.32 -13.81 -14.67
C ALA A 677 0.67 -14.43 -13.67
N GLY A 678 0.32 -14.36 -12.38
CA GLY A 678 1.02 -15.02 -11.29
C GLY A 678 0.34 -16.32 -10.88
N LEU A 679 0.87 -16.95 -9.83
CA LEU A 679 0.23 -18.11 -9.20
C LEU A 679 -1.04 -17.68 -8.45
N ASP A 680 -1.99 -18.61 -8.28
CA ASP A 680 -3.20 -18.41 -7.47
C ASP A 680 -3.96 -17.13 -7.85
N ASP A 681 -4.24 -17.01 -9.16
CA ASP A 681 -4.93 -15.90 -9.81
C ASP A 681 -4.39 -14.50 -9.46
N SER A 682 -3.12 -14.43 -9.05
CA SER A 682 -2.45 -13.17 -8.75
C SER A 682 -1.88 -12.50 -10.00
N VAL A 683 -1.49 -11.24 -9.86
CA VAL A 683 -0.86 -10.46 -10.93
C VAL A 683 0.55 -10.06 -10.48
N LEU A 684 1.54 -10.39 -11.30
CA LEU A 684 2.90 -9.88 -11.16
C LEU A 684 3.00 -8.56 -11.93
N GLU A 685 3.36 -7.48 -11.24
CA GLU A 685 3.53 -6.16 -11.84
C GLU A 685 4.98 -5.69 -11.72
N PHE A 686 5.60 -5.45 -12.87
CA PHE A 686 6.98 -4.96 -12.96
C PHE A 686 7.05 -3.74 -13.86
N THR A 687 8.07 -2.93 -13.67
CA THR A 687 8.36 -1.77 -14.51
C THR A 687 9.80 -1.83 -15.03
N THR A 688 10.05 -1.15 -16.15
CA THR A 688 11.41 -0.73 -16.49
C THR A 688 11.91 0.29 -15.46
N GLN A 689 13.19 0.64 -15.53
CA GLN A 689 13.67 1.88 -14.92
C GLN A 689 13.00 3.09 -15.56
N THR A 690 12.93 4.19 -14.82
CA THR A 690 12.42 5.48 -15.32
C THR A 690 13.49 6.17 -16.18
N LEU A 691 13.07 6.68 -17.32
CA LEU A 691 13.86 7.56 -18.17
C LEU A 691 13.36 9.00 -18.02
N ILE A 692 14.27 9.95 -17.78
CA ILE A 692 13.94 11.38 -17.73
C ILE A 692 14.60 12.12 -18.89
N ILE A 693 13.77 12.86 -19.65
CA ILE A 693 14.20 13.63 -20.82
C ILE A 693 13.82 15.12 -20.70
N PRO A 694 14.66 16.05 -21.20
CA PRO A 694 16.02 15.81 -21.68
C PRO A 694 16.96 15.37 -20.52
N ASN A 695 18.03 14.66 -20.83
CA ASN A 695 19.04 14.25 -19.83
C ASN A 695 19.98 15.41 -19.47
N THR A 696 19.40 16.46 -18.88
CA THR A 696 20.07 17.67 -18.43
C THR A 696 19.78 17.92 -16.95
N TYR A 697 20.59 18.78 -16.33
CA TYR A 697 20.39 19.23 -14.96
C TYR A 697 20.15 20.74 -14.92
N PRO A 698 19.17 21.22 -14.14
CA PRO A 698 18.96 22.66 -13.94
C PRO A 698 20.04 23.32 -13.06
N PHE A 699 20.73 22.56 -12.22
CA PHE A 699 21.72 23.08 -11.28
C PHE A 699 23.08 22.38 -11.44
N PRO A 700 24.20 23.07 -11.12
CA PRO A 700 25.51 22.44 -11.05
C PRO A 700 25.56 21.42 -9.91
N ASP A 701 26.57 20.56 -9.97
CA ASP A 701 26.88 19.68 -8.84
C ASP A 701 27.35 20.52 -7.65
N CYS A 702 26.99 20.10 -6.42
CA CYS A 702 27.47 20.77 -5.23
C CYS A 702 28.75 20.13 -4.74
N HIS A 703 29.64 20.92 -4.13
CA HIS A 703 30.78 20.36 -3.40
C HIS A 703 31.06 21.12 -2.11
N GLY A 704 31.49 20.37 -1.08
CA GLY A 704 31.85 20.94 0.22
C GLY A 704 30.75 21.83 0.80
N ALA A 705 31.12 23.07 1.18
CA ALA A 705 30.19 23.98 1.86
C ALA A 705 28.95 24.35 1.02
N GLU A 706 29.05 24.31 -0.31
CA GLU A 706 27.94 24.62 -1.22
C GLU A 706 26.82 23.58 -1.10
N CYS A 707 27.14 22.32 -0.76
CA CYS A 707 26.15 21.28 -0.52
C CYS A 707 25.24 21.53 0.67
N ARG A 708 25.48 22.58 1.48
CA ARG A 708 24.51 23.00 2.50
C ARG A 708 23.13 23.18 1.86
N GLY A 709 23.06 23.91 0.75
CA GLY A 709 21.81 24.19 0.03
C GLY A 709 20.70 24.80 0.89
N THR A 710 19.47 24.66 0.43
CA THR A 710 18.23 24.99 1.15
C THR A 710 17.23 23.85 1.02
N LEU A 711 16.27 23.76 1.95
CA LEU A 711 15.14 22.86 1.79
C LEU A 711 14.16 23.41 0.74
N VAL A 712 13.69 22.55 -0.17
CA VAL A 712 12.82 22.88 -1.31
C VAL A 712 11.67 21.92 -1.46
#